data_AF-A0AAZ1XJ43-F1
#
_entry.id   AF-A0AAZ1XJ43-F1
#
_cell.length_a   1.000
_cell.length_b   1.000
_cell.length_c   1.000
_cell.angle_alpha   90.00
_cell.angle_beta   90.00
_cell.angle_gamma   90.00
#
_symmetry.space_group_name_H-M   'P 1'
#
loop_
_entity.id
_entity.type
_entity.pdbx_description
1 polymer ?
#
loop_
_entity_poly.entity_id
_entity_poly.type
_entity_poly.pdbx_seq_one_letter_code
_entity_poly.pdbx_strand_id
1 'polypeptide(L)'
;MNKNAAVYPGGRGLKMEVWNNSRPSSLSNIWSYNKNTTGYWSQWIDSMPHVFPREMDYFTTRFTGFFVPPATGNYTIYLQCDDRCDLYLSNSSRPENKVKVAYQPYYVSDYTQLASQKSQVLALEKDKPYYMEILQQEYGGAATINFGLFQGESSYTEHQMDNAVNEVQDIVADYDVFDEEQVVTFDMWPASVAGVKEVQNVTVSSSCSDALCSSAFFSLGYGRAMTAPITVSASAAEVEAALNSLWSIKPDTVMVTKQQSSEGSHFIVTFNSDRGDFEPLHFEVFGSDTNITVTEVTKGRSNMKTFTLLWGGIPTKPIAFNASESEVESALEDLMKAECPGEILTFEGTDVKYFKDFENDNSQFNIANEGTPVDHSGFCGRWSLRNAEILFKDSYTTESGDTYGPVSLDKHPMLCFAYKGMLKDEVGMRFTYQDNKGQTLTLTTNINTIFNKGFKWSYKCMNLRSSLQTQYIGSRYSLLEFYLYKDASGEDFFIDAVHIGKMATAIDENAVPNKRRPAPFEDSGRSFELISVSKHASSTSRISYEIKATPADCAFDFPLLGVGFLQMSNNSEDAAEFKEGAATVTIARPHRASPPLNGTFDAMIYGGRAEGLSVDISEEDLKYALEGIAGMGQVTVQKSGTCRHSQWSVKWLTKPGDQPLIQVDYSSVVGENVIVSATETRKGSLWIQSLTGDFFRVWENKPQVEVQINGIPSKCSGDCGFIWSEEKTPVVTGISPSQGSNGLGTLLTVTGTGFSSENASIMVGKARCHIEATTATTQVCRLGSTSAGTNPVSVSFPSLGDSRFSDGSFLFTYQLIVSSFFPLSGSVAGGTLLTVRGFGFSQNATVTVGSAECTVIDSTDTELKCRTPAGAVGSQTVTVLLGNMSQTAISSFTYDNNLTPQITGLNP
;
A
#
# COMPACT_ATOMS: atom_id res chain seq x y z
N MET A 1 -10.07 53.78 -7.27
CA MET A 1 -9.24 53.16 -8.33
C MET A 1 -9.81 53.58 -9.67
N ASN A 2 -8.95 53.99 -10.61
CA ASN A 2 -9.36 54.47 -11.92
C ASN A 2 -9.83 53.26 -12.74
N LYS A 3 -11.11 53.21 -13.13
CA LYS A 3 -11.77 52.03 -13.75
C LYS A 3 -11.24 51.63 -15.13
N ASN A 4 -10.25 52.35 -15.68
CA ASN A 4 -9.73 52.19 -17.05
C ASN A 4 -8.21 51.98 -17.15
N ALA A 5 -7.51 51.71 -16.05
CA ALA A 5 -6.07 51.37 -16.15
C ALA A 5 -5.93 49.93 -16.67
N ALA A 6 -5.26 49.74 -17.81
CA ALA A 6 -4.87 48.41 -18.27
C ALA A 6 -3.90 47.79 -17.26
N VAL A 7 -4.10 46.51 -16.95
CA VAL A 7 -3.34 45.78 -15.94
C VAL A 7 -2.60 44.64 -16.60
N TYR A 8 -1.36 44.42 -16.17
CA TYR A 8 -0.45 43.43 -16.75
C TYR A 8 0.05 42.48 -15.66
N PRO A 9 0.10 41.15 -15.94
CA PRO A 9 0.87 40.24 -15.11
C PRO A 9 2.35 40.58 -15.28
N GLY A 10 3.02 40.92 -14.18
CA GLY A 10 4.46 41.18 -14.16
C GLY A 10 5.29 39.92 -13.88
N GLY A 11 6.50 40.09 -13.36
CA GLY A 11 7.38 38.98 -12.97
C GLY A 11 6.88 38.12 -11.80
N ARG A 12 7.76 37.26 -11.31
CA ARG A 12 7.48 36.27 -10.25
C ARG A 12 7.05 36.90 -8.91
N GLY A 13 5.97 36.37 -8.33
CA GLY A 13 5.59 36.61 -6.92
C GLY A 13 4.25 37.33 -6.70
N LEU A 14 3.95 37.65 -5.43
CA LEU A 14 2.79 38.42 -4.98
C LEU A 14 3.25 39.64 -4.18
N LYS A 15 2.50 40.74 -4.29
CA LYS A 15 2.71 41.92 -3.45
C LYS A 15 2.03 41.70 -2.11
N MET A 16 2.80 41.68 -1.04
CA MET A 16 2.32 41.61 0.34
C MET A 16 2.38 43.00 0.97
N GLU A 17 1.22 43.54 1.33
CA GLU A 17 1.09 44.78 2.09
C GLU A 17 0.70 44.43 3.52
N VAL A 18 1.30 45.10 4.51
CA VAL A 18 1.08 44.82 5.93
C VAL A 18 0.80 46.12 6.67
N TRP A 19 -0.12 46.06 7.63
CA TRP A 19 -0.43 47.17 8.54
C TRP A 19 -0.31 46.70 9.99
N ASN A 20 0.77 47.07 10.67
CA ASN A 20 0.99 46.73 12.08
C ASN A 20 0.01 47.47 13.01
N ASN A 21 -0.32 46.85 14.15
CA ASN A 21 -1.28 47.36 15.14
C ASN A 21 -2.65 47.69 14.55
N SER A 22 -3.14 46.87 13.62
CA SER A 22 -4.44 47.05 12.96
C SER A 22 -5.42 45.95 13.36
N ARG A 23 -6.68 46.35 13.58
CA ARG A 23 -7.77 45.46 14.02
C ARG A 23 -9.07 45.80 13.28
N PRO A 24 -9.21 45.45 12.00
CA PRO A 24 -10.43 45.75 11.26
C PRO A 24 -11.62 44.97 11.84
N SER A 25 -12.81 45.57 11.82
CA SER A 25 -14.04 44.89 12.25
C SER A 25 -14.41 43.76 11.28
N SER A 26 -14.22 43.96 9.98
CA SER A 26 -14.33 42.96 8.91
C SER A 26 -13.06 42.96 8.05
N LEU A 27 -12.63 41.79 7.53
CA LEU A 27 -11.48 41.71 6.62
C LEU A 27 -11.65 42.61 5.38
N SER A 28 -12.87 42.82 4.91
CA SER A 28 -13.17 43.73 3.80
C SER A 28 -12.76 45.20 4.07
N ASN A 29 -12.62 45.62 5.33
CA ASN A 29 -12.13 46.97 5.66
C ASN A 29 -10.69 47.19 5.18
N ILE A 30 -9.89 46.13 5.03
CA ILE A 30 -8.50 46.18 4.55
C ILE A 30 -8.43 46.77 3.13
N TRP A 31 -9.50 46.69 2.32
CA TRP A 31 -9.53 47.36 1.00
C TRP A 31 -9.38 48.88 1.07
N SER A 32 -9.78 49.51 2.17
CA SER A 32 -9.60 50.95 2.38
C SER A 32 -8.16 51.31 2.79
N TYR A 33 -7.38 50.32 3.25
CA TYR A 33 -6.01 50.53 3.71
C TYR A 33 -5.08 50.75 2.52
N ASN A 34 -4.15 51.68 2.71
CA ASN A 34 -3.21 52.12 1.70
C ASN A 34 -1.87 52.52 2.35
N LYS A 35 -0.92 52.99 1.55
CA LYS A 35 0.42 53.37 2.03
C LYS A 35 0.45 54.50 3.07
N ASN A 36 -0.63 55.28 3.19
CA ASN A 36 -0.76 56.34 4.19
C ASN A 36 -1.45 55.86 5.48
N THR A 37 -1.95 54.62 5.52
CA THR A 37 -2.50 54.02 6.74
C THR A 37 -1.35 53.67 7.69
N THR A 38 -1.50 53.99 8.98
CA THR A 38 -0.48 53.76 10.01
C THR A 38 0.00 52.30 10.04
N GLY A 39 1.29 52.11 10.27
CA GLY A 39 1.90 50.77 10.35
C GLY A 39 2.14 50.10 9.01
N TYR A 40 1.94 50.81 7.88
CA TYR A 40 2.15 50.28 6.54
C TYR A 40 3.61 49.94 6.24
N TRP A 41 3.83 48.74 5.73
CA TRP A 41 5.01 48.36 4.97
C TRP A 41 4.63 47.32 3.92
N SER A 42 5.52 47.06 2.95
CA SER A 42 5.22 46.09 1.89
C SER A 42 6.46 45.33 1.45
N GLN A 43 6.27 44.09 1.03
CA GLN A 43 7.30 43.23 0.46
C GLN A 43 6.77 42.37 -0.69
N TRP A 44 7.69 41.82 -1.48
CA TRP A 44 7.39 40.82 -2.49
C TRP A 44 7.68 39.44 -1.93
N ILE A 45 6.69 38.55 -1.99
CA ILE A 45 6.86 37.14 -1.65
C ILE A 45 6.74 36.29 -2.91
N ASP A 46 7.48 35.19 -2.96
CA ASP A 46 7.51 34.30 -4.12
C ASP A 46 7.38 32.82 -3.72
N SER A 47 6.79 32.55 -2.57
CA SER A 47 6.40 31.22 -2.14
C SER A 47 5.32 31.29 -1.07
N MET A 48 4.54 30.22 -0.96
CA MET A 48 3.67 29.92 0.17
C MET A 48 3.94 28.47 0.64
N PRO A 49 3.94 28.17 1.95
CA PRO A 49 3.50 29.02 3.06
C PRO A 49 4.44 30.21 3.33
N HIS A 50 3.86 31.35 3.72
CA HIS A 50 4.61 32.46 4.26
C HIS A 50 4.48 32.45 5.78
N VAL A 51 5.63 32.37 6.47
CA VAL A 51 5.73 32.40 7.92
C VAL A 51 6.18 33.80 8.33
N PHE A 52 5.43 34.44 9.21
CA PHE A 52 5.76 35.75 9.75
C PHE A 52 6.72 35.62 10.94
N PRO A 53 7.54 36.65 11.23
CA PRO A 53 8.36 36.67 12.44
C PRO A 53 7.49 36.51 13.70
N ARG A 54 7.94 35.70 14.65
CA ARG A 54 7.16 35.33 15.85
C ARG A 54 6.88 36.52 16.77
N GLU A 55 7.64 37.59 16.62
CA GLU A 55 7.49 38.83 17.39
C GLU A 55 6.43 39.78 16.81
N MET A 56 5.88 39.47 15.63
CA MET A 56 4.84 40.28 15.00
C MET A 56 3.46 39.83 15.43
N ASP A 57 2.80 40.66 16.25
CA ASP A 57 1.41 40.49 16.67
C ASP A 57 0.52 41.64 16.15
N TYR A 58 -0.80 41.43 16.18
CA TYR A 58 -1.82 42.45 15.89
C TYR A 58 -1.63 43.17 14.54
N PHE A 59 -1.46 42.43 13.46
CA PHE A 59 -1.33 43.00 12.12
C PHE A 59 -2.40 42.49 11.17
N THR A 60 -2.56 43.19 10.04
CA THR A 60 -3.33 42.68 8.91
C THR A 60 -2.49 42.73 7.66
N THR A 61 -2.78 41.81 6.74
CA THR A 61 -2.08 41.73 5.47
C THR A 61 -3.05 41.68 4.31
N ARG A 62 -2.56 42.19 3.17
CA ARG A 62 -3.20 42.05 1.87
C ARG A 62 -2.16 41.55 0.88
N PHE A 63 -2.39 40.36 0.35
CA PHE A 63 -1.63 39.82 -0.78
C PHE A 63 -2.39 40.13 -2.07
N THR A 64 -1.69 40.66 -3.09
CA THR A 64 -2.27 40.98 -4.40
C THR A 64 -1.36 40.49 -5.53
N GLY A 65 -1.96 39.96 -6.58
CA GLY A 65 -1.25 39.46 -7.76
C GLY A 65 -2.14 38.59 -8.63
N PHE A 66 -1.52 37.66 -9.35
CA PHE A 66 -2.20 36.67 -10.15
C PHE A 66 -1.75 35.27 -9.76
N PHE A 67 -2.70 34.36 -9.71
CA PHE A 67 -2.45 32.93 -9.75
C PHE A 67 -2.34 32.46 -11.21
N VAL A 68 -1.31 31.70 -11.55
CA VAL A 68 -1.07 31.14 -12.88
C VAL A 68 -0.95 29.62 -12.77
N PRO A 69 -1.92 28.85 -13.27
CA PRO A 69 -1.90 27.39 -13.19
C PRO A 69 -0.77 26.80 -14.06
N PRO A 70 -0.05 25.78 -13.56
CA PRO A 70 1.04 25.13 -14.31
C PRO A 70 0.52 24.19 -15.41
N ALA A 71 -0.73 23.76 -15.31
CA ALA A 71 -1.41 22.91 -16.28
C ALA A 71 -2.89 23.30 -16.38
N THR A 72 -3.52 22.91 -17.49
CA THR A 72 -4.97 23.02 -17.65
C THR A 72 -5.61 21.86 -16.90
N GLY A 73 -6.58 22.13 -16.04
CA GLY A 73 -7.21 21.08 -15.24
C GLY A 73 -8.21 21.60 -14.22
N ASN A 74 -8.77 20.66 -13.46
CA ASN A 74 -9.70 20.93 -12.37
C ASN A 74 -8.92 21.04 -11.05
N TYR A 75 -8.85 22.24 -10.51
CA TYR A 75 -8.16 22.54 -9.26
C TYR A 75 -9.16 22.80 -8.14
N THR A 76 -8.84 22.34 -6.94
CA THR A 76 -9.46 22.82 -5.72
C THR A 76 -8.40 23.55 -4.90
N ILE A 77 -8.71 24.79 -4.49
CA ILE A 77 -7.81 25.60 -3.69
C ILE A 77 -8.16 25.41 -2.22
N TYR A 78 -7.13 25.32 -1.40
CA TYR A 78 -7.27 25.33 0.05
C TYR A 78 -6.51 26.50 0.66
N LEU A 79 -7.10 27.12 1.68
CA LEU A 79 -6.55 28.25 2.40
C LEU A 79 -6.34 27.86 3.87
N GLN A 80 -5.15 28.14 4.38
CA GLN A 80 -4.86 28.06 5.81
C GLN A 80 -4.19 29.35 6.27
N CYS A 81 -4.57 29.84 7.43
CA CYS A 81 -3.85 30.90 8.12
C CYS A 81 -3.83 30.62 9.62
N ASP A 82 -3.14 31.45 10.40
CA ASP A 82 -3.23 31.37 11.85
C ASP A 82 -4.63 31.81 12.30
N ASP A 83 -4.93 33.11 12.40
CA ASP A 83 -6.24 33.53 12.89
C ASP A 83 -7.38 33.50 11.85
N ARG A 84 -7.52 34.56 11.04
CA ARG A 84 -8.62 34.65 10.06
C ARG A 84 -8.19 35.21 8.73
N CYS A 85 -8.67 34.61 7.65
CA CYS A 85 -8.32 35.02 6.30
C CYS A 85 -9.45 34.77 5.29
N ASP A 86 -9.48 35.60 4.25
CA ASP A 86 -10.33 35.47 3.07
C ASP A 86 -9.46 35.35 1.81
N LEU A 87 -9.77 34.40 0.93
CA LEU A 87 -9.21 34.31 -0.41
C LEU A 87 -10.27 34.72 -1.45
N TYR A 88 -9.90 35.69 -2.28
CA TYR A 88 -10.65 36.11 -3.46
C TYR A 88 -9.89 35.72 -4.73
N LEU A 89 -10.60 35.14 -5.69
CA LEU A 89 -10.06 34.79 -6.99
C LEU A 89 -11.02 35.28 -8.09
N SER A 90 -10.46 35.82 -9.16
CA SER A 90 -11.18 36.21 -10.37
C SER A 90 -11.11 35.09 -11.40
N ASN A 91 -12.14 34.98 -12.25
CA ASN A 91 -12.11 34.10 -13.43
C ASN A 91 -11.31 34.68 -14.62
N SER A 92 -10.62 35.80 -14.40
CA SER A 92 -9.89 36.57 -15.42
C SER A 92 -8.74 37.34 -14.78
N SER A 93 -8.00 38.11 -15.57
CA SER A 93 -6.98 39.05 -15.06
C SER A 93 -7.59 40.31 -14.40
N ARG A 94 -8.91 40.40 -14.28
CA ARG A 94 -9.61 41.61 -13.83
C ARG A 94 -10.03 41.52 -12.35
N PRO A 95 -9.68 42.50 -11.50
CA PRO A 95 -9.94 42.49 -10.07
C PRO A 95 -11.41 42.75 -9.76
N GLU A 96 -12.16 43.43 -10.64
CA GLU A 96 -13.60 43.64 -10.49
C GLU A 96 -14.42 42.35 -10.57
N ASN A 97 -13.85 41.29 -11.16
CA ASN A 97 -14.50 39.98 -11.30
C ASN A 97 -14.15 39.01 -10.16
N LYS A 98 -13.40 39.46 -9.13
CA LYS A 98 -13.00 38.60 -8.02
C LYS A 98 -14.21 38.22 -7.17
N VAL A 99 -14.28 36.96 -6.79
CA VAL A 99 -15.26 36.41 -5.84
C VAL A 99 -14.52 35.72 -4.71
N LYS A 100 -15.13 35.68 -3.52
CA LYS A 100 -14.58 34.91 -2.40
C LYS A 100 -14.69 33.42 -2.75
N VAL A 101 -13.58 32.70 -2.75
CA VAL A 101 -13.53 31.27 -3.11
C VAL A 101 -13.22 30.36 -1.92
N ALA A 102 -12.53 30.87 -0.90
CA ALA A 102 -12.25 30.15 0.34
C ALA A 102 -12.06 31.16 1.48
N TYR A 103 -12.32 30.75 2.72
CA TYR A 103 -12.06 31.55 3.92
C TYR A 103 -11.90 30.69 5.17
N GLN A 104 -11.11 31.20 6.10
CA GLN A 104 -10.93 30.65 7.43
C GLN A 104 -11.36 31.72 8.47
N PRO A 105 -12.44 31.48 9.24
CA PRO A 105 -12.97 32.47 10.17
C PRO A 105 -12.20 32.57 11.51
N TYR A 106 -11.46 31.53 11.88
CA TYR A 106 -10.66 31.40 13.11
C TYR A 106 -9.59 30.30 12.95
N TYR A 107 -8.62 30.24 13.88
CA TYR A 107 -7.52 29.28 13.84
C TYR A 107 -7.95 27.82 13.84
N VAL A 108 -7.33 27.06 12.93
CA VAL A 108 -7.39 25.60 12.83
C VAL A 108 -6.02 25.04 12.43
N SER A 109 -5.70 23.84 12.90
CA SER A 109 -4.37 23.26 12.73
C SER A 109 -4.12 22.61 11.36
N ASP A 110 -5.14 22.38 10.53
CA ASP A 110 -5.01 21.72 9.21
C ASP A 110 -5.96 22.32 8.13
N TYR A 111 -5.65 22.06 6.85
CA TYR A 111 -6.39 22.48 5.64
C TYR A 111 -7.81 21.89 5.55
N THR A 112 -8.07 20.77 6.21
CA THR A 112 -9.28 19.98 5.98
C THR A 112 -10.34 20.11 7.08
N GLN A 113 -10.05 20.86 8.15
CA GLN A 113 -10.94 20.94 9.32
C GLN A 113 -12.24 21.72 9.04
N LEU A 114 -12.18 22.75 8.18
CA LEU A 114 -13.34 23.56 7.84
C LEU A 114 -13.65 23.44 6.35
N ALA A 115 -14.91 23.12 6.03
CA ALA A 115 -15.38 23.13 4.64
C ALA A 115 -15.17 24.47 3.94
N SER A 116 -15.13 25.59 4.68
CA SER A 116 -14.89 26.93 4.14
C SER A 116 -13.45 27.18 3.69
N GLN A 117 -12.47 26.40 4.16
CA GLN A 117 -11.08 26.48 3.72
C GLN A 117 -10.91 26.00 2.27
N LYS A 118 -11.89 25.26 1.74
CA LYS A 118 -11.88 24.62 0.42
C LYS A 118 -12.73 25.41 -0.58
N SER A 119 -12.18 25.65 -1.77
CA SER A 119 -12.96 26.20 -2.89
C SER A 119 -13.90 25.18 -3.53
N GLN A 120 -14.82 25.65 -4.36
CA GLN A 120 -15.41 24.77 -5.38
C GLN A 120 -14.32 24.32 -6.38
N VAL A 121 -14.63 23.30 -7.18
CA VAL A 121 -13.74 22.87 -8.27
C VAL A 121 -13.67 23.98 -9.32
N LEU A 122 -12.45 24.42 -9.64
CA LEU A 122 -12.15 25.48 -10.58
C LEU A 122 -11.49 24.86 -11.82
N ALA A 123 -12.14 25.01 -12.98
CA ALA A 123 -11.53 24.69 -14.27
C ALA A 123 -10.59 25.83 -14.67
N LEU A 124 -9.28 25.60 -14.56
CA LEU A 124 -8.27 26.62 -14.82
C LEU A 124 -7.41 26.22 -16.03
N GLU A 125 -7.00 27.21 -16.82
CA GLU A 125 -6.20 27.02 -18.03
C GLU A 125 -4.73 27.30 -17.76
N LYS A 126 -3.85 26.45 -18.31
CA LYS A 126 -2.41 26.61 -18.23
C LYS A 126 -1.98 28.02 -18.68
N ASP A 127 -1.05 28.63 -17.95
CA ASP A 127 -0.42 29.92 -18.24
C ASP A 127 -1.39 31.13 -18.24
N LYS A 128 -2.67 30.93 -17.94
CA LYS A 128 -3.65 32.01 -17.85
C LYS A 128 -3.58 32.69 -16.48
N PRO A 129 -3.43 34.03 -16.42
CA PRO A 129 -3.39 34.77 -15.16
C PRO A 129 -4.79 35.03 -14.60
N TYR A 130 -5.03 34.57 -13.37
CA TYR A 130 -6.25 34.79 -12.60
C TYR A 130 -5.97 35.75 -11.46
N TYR A 131 -6.62 36.92 -11.43
CA TYR A 131 -6.39 37.88 -10.34
C TYR A 131 -6.73 37.24 -8.99
N MET A 132 -5.82 37.33 -8.03
CA MET A 132 -6.01 36.81 -6.68
C MET A 132 -5.73 37.86 -5.63
N GLU A 133 -6.44 37.75 -4.52
CA GLU A 133 -6.22 38.59 -3.35
C GLU A 133 -6.51 37.82 -2.07
N ILE A 134 -5.59 37.88 -1.11
CA ILE A 134 -5.75 37.25 0.21
C ILE A 134 -5.72 38.35 1.26
N LEU A 135 -6.74 38.35 2.12
CA LEU A 135 -6.84 39.26 3.27
C LEU A 135 -6.63 38.43 4.53
N GLN A 136 -5.74 38.83 5.41
CA GLN A 136 -5.48 38.15 6.68
C GLN A 136 -5.53 39.16 7.82
N GLN A 137 -6.00 38.72 8.98
CA GLN A 137 -5.77 39.39 10.24
C GLN A 137 -5.17 38.41 11.24
N GLU A 138 -4.15 38.90 11.93
CA GLU A 138 -3.45 38.24 13.02
C GLU A 138 -3.74 38.97 14.35
N TYR A 139 -3.90 38.21 15.43
CA TYR A 139 -4.02 38.70 16.79
C TYR A 139 -2.72 38.49 17.56
N GLY A 140 -2.19 37.27 17.62
CA GLY A 140 -0.84 37.08 18.16
C GLY A 140 -0.39 35.63 18.29
N GLY A 141 0.92 35.44 18.31
CA GLY A 141 1.55 34.13 18.25
C GLY A 141 2.31 33.93 16.95
N ALA A 142 2.43 32.68 16.52
CA ALA A 142 3.21 32.32 15.33
C ALA A 142 2.33 32.38 14.08
N ALA A 143 2.30 33.56 13.44
CA ALA A 143 1.43 33.76 12.30
C ALA A 143 1.95 33.09 11.02
N THR A 144 1.05 32.44 10.29
CA THR A 144 1.32 31.86 8.97
C THR A 144 0.16 32.11 8.01
N ILE A 145 0.46 32.05 6.71
CA ILE A 145 -0.56 31.93 5.68
C ILE A 145 -0.09 30.98 4.59
N ASN A 146 -0.99 30.11 4.15
CA ASN A 146 -0.73 29.17 3.08
C ASN A 146 -1.91 29.06 2.11
N PHE A 147 -1.54 28.76 0.88
CA PHE A 147 -2.40 28.49 -0.25
C PHE A 147 -1.98 27.12 -0.76
N GLY A 148 -2.90 26.17 -0.87
CA GLY A 148 -2.63 24.80 -1.35
C GLY A 148 -3.48 24.46 -2.57
N LEU A 149 -2.99 23.57 -3.42
CA LEU A 149 -3.71 23.11 -4.61
C LEU A 149 -3.93 21.60 -4.57
N PHE A 150 -5.19 21.19 -4.74
CA PHE A 150 -5.57 19.81 -4.96
C PHE A 150 -5.98 19.62 -6.42
N GLN A 151 -5.45 18.56 -7.03
CA GLN A 151 -5.87 18.08 -8.33
C GLN A 151 -6.18 16.59 -8.23
N GLY A 152 -7.40 16.16 -8.57
CA GLY A 152 -7.76 14.74 -8.54
C GLY A 152 -7.02 13.93 -9.62
N GLU A 153 -6.75 14.55 -10.76
CA GLU A 153 -5.88 13.99 -11.77
C GLU A 153 -4.41 14.24 -11.41
N SER A 154 -3.62 13.18 -11.34
CA SER A 154 -2.17 13.25 -11.19
C SER A 154 -1.50 12.47 -12.30
N SER A 155 -0.39 12.99 -12.83
CA SER A 155 0.51 12.22 -13.72
C SER A 155 1.64 11.54 -12.95
N TYR A 156 1.70 11.74 -11.63
CA TYR A 156 2.76 11.26 -10.76
C TYR A 156 2.19 10.36 -9.66
N THR A 157 2.96 9.33 -9.33
CA THR A 157 2.74 8.45 -8.18
C THR A 157 3.49 8.99 -6.97
N GLU A 158 3.12 8.55 -5.77
CA GLU A 158 3.83 8.86 -4.51
C GLU A 158 5.34 8.60 -4.59
N HIS A 159 5.75 7.54 -5.29
CA HIS A 159 7.17 7.21 -5.45
C HIS A 159 7.92 8.25 -6.30
N GLN A 160 7.22 8.96 -7.19
CA GLN A 160 7.81 9.95 -8.09
C GLN A 160 7.81 11.36 -7.51
N MET A 161 6.85 11.69 -6.65
CA MET A 161 6.67 13.03 -6.10
C MET A 161 5.98 12.99 -4.74
N ASP A 162 6.57 13.64 -3.73
CA ASP A 162 6.05 13.66 -2.35
C ASP A 162 4.61 14.23 -2.23
N ASN A 163 4.24 15.12 -3.15
CA ASN A 163 2.91 15.72 -3.20
C ASN A 163 1.87 14.84 -3.91
N ALA A 164 2.31 13.81 -4.64
CA ALA A 164 1.37 12.86 -5.24
C ALA A 164 0.86 11.94 -4.14
N VAL A 165 -0.42 11.57 -4.24
CA VAL A 165 -1.09 10.65 -3.35
C VAL A 165 -1.59 9.49 -4.19
N ASN A 166 -1.23 8.27 -3.81
CA ASN A 166 -1.71 7.07 -4.47
C ASN A 166 -3.08 6.68 -3.90
N GLU A 167 -3.98 6.30 -4.80
CA GLU A 167 -5.31 5.79 -4.48
C GLU A 167 -5.22 4.53 -3.60
N VAL A 168 -6.14 4.44 -2.62
CA VAL A 168 -6.42 3.24 -1.83
C VAL A 168 -7.93 2.99 -1.83
N GLN A 169 -8.31 1.77 -2.20
CA GLN A 169 -9.68 1.28 -2.09
C GLN A 169 -9.69 -0.01 -1.30
N ASP A 170 -10.70 -0.18 -0.46
CA ASP A 170 -10.90 -1.37 0.35
C ASP A 170 -12.04 -2.20 -0.25
N ILE A 171 -11.79 -3.49 -0.48
CA ILE A 171 -12.85 -4.48 -0.73
C ILE A 171 -13.19 -5.10 0.63
N VAL A 172 -14.45 -5.03 1.03
CA VAL A 172 -14.92 -5.48 2.34
C VAL A 172 -16.03 -6.50 2.15
N ALA A 173 -15.87 -7.66 2.77
CA ALA A 173 -16.89 -8.70 2.88
C ALA A 173 -17.45 -8.71 4.30
N ASP A 174 -18.70 -8.31 4.43
CA ASP A 174 -19.42 -8.20 5.71
C ASP A 174 -20.62 -9.15 5.72
N TYR A 175 -20.89 -9.80 6.85
CA TYR A 175 -22.00 -10.73 7.01
C TYR A 175 -22.37 -10.91 8.49
N ASP A 176 -23.59 -11.37 8.74
CA ASP A 176 -24.05 -11.61 10.11
C ASP A 176 -23.36 -12.85 10.67
N VAL A 177 -22.57 -12.65 11.73
CA VAL A 177 -21.88 -13.74 12.44
C VAL A 177 -22.46 -13.89 13.85
N PHE A 178 -23.10 -15.03 14.08
CA PHE A 178 -23.60 -15.43 15.38
C PHE A 178 -22.55 -16.26 16.12
N ASP A 179 -22.51 -16.10 17.44
CA ASP A 179 -21.74 -16.95 18.33
C ASP A 179 -22.52 -18.22 18.65
N GLU A 180 -21.84 -19.23 19.21
CA GLU A 180 -22.51 -20.42 19.70
C GLU A 180 -23.25 -20.07 21.00
N GLU A 181 -24.58 -20.16 20.99
CA GLU A 181 -25.41 -19.85 22.17
C GLU A 181 -26.18 -21.10 22.61
N GLN A 182 -25.98 -21.50 23.86
CA GLN A 182 -26.71 -22.62 24.46
C GLN A 182 -27.22 -22.26 25.85
N VAL A 183 -28.45 -22.67 26.16
CA VAL A 183 -29.12 -22.40 27.41
C VAL A 183 -29.33 -23.69 28.18
N VAL A 184 -28.73 -23.79 29.35
CA VAL A 184 -28.88 -24.90 30.29
C VAL A 184 -29.92 -24.52 31.32
N THR A 185 -31.09 -25.16 31.29
CA THR A 185 -32.20 -24.91 32.23
C THR A 185 -32.40 -26.09 33.15
N PHE A 186 -32.32 -25.86 34.45
CA PHE A 186 -32.63 -26.85 35.48
C PHE A 186 -34.02 -26.59 36.03
N ASP A 187 -34.82 -27.65 36.15
CA ASP A 187 -36.18 -27.59 36.66
C ASP A 187 -36.44 -28.68 37.71
N MET A 188 -37.28 -28.35 38.69
CA MET A 188 -37.61 -29.24 39.81
C MET A 188 -36.37 -29.79 40.55
N TRP A 189 -35.29 -29.01 40.61
CA TRP A 189 -34.04 -29.45 41.23
C TRP A 189 -34.16 -29.52 42.77
N PRO A 190 -33.93 -30.67 43.41
CA PRO A 190 -34.08 -30.82 44.85
C PRO A 190 -32.87 -30.25 45.61
N ALA A 191 -33.09 -29.81 46.86
CA ALA A 191 -32.02 -29.21 47.68
C ALA A 191 -30.90 -30.20 48.04
N SER A 192 -31.24 -31.48 48.29
CA SER A 192 -30.30 -32.60 48.38
C SER A 192 -31.09 -33.91 48.45
N VAL A 193 -30.55 -34.98 47.87
CA VAL A 193 -31.05 -36.35 47.97
C VAL A 193 -29.93 -37.23 48.53
N ALA A 194 -30.27 -38.38 49.12
CA ALA A 194 -29.26 -39.35 49.52
C ALA A 194 -28.60 -39.98 48.28
N GLY A 195 -27.32 -39.67 48.06
CA GLY A 195 -26.54 -40.27 46.99
C GLY A 195 -26.34 -41.77 47.18
N VAL A 196 -26.24 -42.50 46.08
CA VAL A 196 -25.87 -43.92 46.06
C VAL A 196 -24.60 -44.06 45.24
N LYS A 197 -23.59 -44.72 45.81
CA LYS A 197 -22.33 -44.99 45.12
C LYS A 197 -22.56 -46.04 44.02
N GLU A 198 -22.02 -45.76 42.84
CA GLU A 198 -21.97 -46.70 41.73
C GLU A 198 -21.05 -47.88 42.06
N VAL A 199 -21.49 -49.10 41.75
CA VAL A 199 -20.69 -50.32 41.90
C VAL A 199 -20.77 -51.14 40.62
N GLN A 200 -19.61 -51.39 40.02
CA GLN A 200 -19.47 -52.23 38.83
C GLN A 200 -18.62 -53.46 39.15
N ASN A 201 -18.93 -54.59 38.52
CA ASN A 201 -18.14 -55.81 38.61
C ASN A 201 -17.45 -56.08 37.27
N VAL A 202 -16.12 -56.09 37.29
CA VAL A 202 -15.27 -56.41 36.14
C VAL A 202 -14.77 -57.83 36.31
N THR A 203 -15.29 -58.74 35.49
CA THR A 203 -14.85 -60.15 35.48
C THR A 203 -13.81 -60.34 34.39
N VAL A 204 -12.63 -60.81 34.78
CA VAL A 204 -11.51 -61.10 33.88
C VAL A 204 -11.23 -62.60 33.91
N SER A 205 -11.49 -63.26 32.79
CA SER A 205 -11.26 -64.69 32.59
C SER A 205 -10.14 -64.89 31.57
N SER A 206 -9.19 -65.79 31.85
CA SER A 206 -8.08 -66.11 30.95
C SER A 206 -7.66 -67.56 31.12
N SER A 207 -7.21 -68.21 30.04
CA SER A 207 -6.63 -69.55 30.06
C SER A 207 -5.29 -69.62 30.82
N CYS A 208 -4.69 -68.47 31.14
CA CYS A 208 -3.42 -68.33 31.84
C CYS A 208 -3.66 -67.96 33.32
N SER A 209 -3.71 -68.96 34.21
CA SER A 209 -4.18 -68.81 35.60
C SER A 209 -3.09 -68.66 36.67
N ASP A 210 -1.80 -68.55 36.31
CA ASP A 210 -0.67 -68.56 37.27
C ASP A 210 0.32 -67.38 37.11
N ALA A 211 1.15 -67.15 38.13
CA ALA A 211 2.12 -66.06 38.28
C ALA A 211 3.22 -65.92 37.18
N LEU A 212 3.19 -66.76 36.15
CA LEU A 212 4.10 -66.73 34.99
C LEU A 212 3.51 -65.98 33.77
N CYS A 213 2.28 -65.47 33.87
CA CYS A 213 1.53 -64.81 32.79
C CYS A 213 1.82 -63.31 32.64
N SER A 214 3.09 -62.89 32.71
CA SER A 214 3.50 -61.48 32.55
C SER A 214 3.31 -60.91 31.14
N SER A 215 2.67 -61.66 30.23
CA SER A 215 2.46 -61.28 28.82
C SER A 215 0.99 -61.09 28.41
N ALA A 216 0.02 -61.39 29.30
CA ALA A 216 -1.41 -61.18 29.03
C ALA A 216 -1.91 -59.92 29.75
N PHE A 217 -2.39 -58.95 28.97
CA PHE A 217 -2.80 -57.65 29.47
C PHE A 217 -4.20 -57.25 29.03
N PHE A 218 -4.79 -56.34 29.78
CA PHE A 218 -6.01 -55.63 29.44
C PHE A 218 -5.94 -54.18 29.89
N SER A 219 -6.74 -53.31 29.32
CA SER A 219 -6.92 -51.94 29.80
C SER A 219 -8.38 -51.70 30.15
N LEU A 220 -8.62 -50.86 31.15
CA LEU A 220 -9.95 -50.38 31.51
C LEU A 220 -10.03 -48.89 31.19
N GLY A 221 -11.21 -48.42 30.81
CA GLY A 221 -11.41 -47.03 30.44
C GLY A 221 -12.74 -46.49 30.92
N TYR A 222 -12.76 -45.17 31.10
CA TYR A 222 -13.95 -44.40 31.42
C TYR A 222 -13.95 -43.10 30.62
N GLY A 223 -15.08 -42.75 30.01
CA GLY A 223 -15.15 -41.62 29.08
C GLY A 223 -14.15 -41.77 27.92
N ARG A 224 -13.27 -40.78 27.72
CA ARG A 224 -12.21 -40.81 26.70
C ARG A 224 -10.82 -41.22 27.24
N ALA A 225 -10.72 -41.62 28.50
CA ALA A 225 -9.45 -42.01 29.12
C ALA A 225 -9.36 -43.53 29.23
N MET A 226 -8.14 -44.06 29.05
CA MET A 226 -7.84 -45.49 29.11
C MET A 226 -6.61 -45.73 29.99
N THR A 227 -6.61 -46.80 30.78
CA THR A 227 -5.45 -47.14 31.60
C THR A 227 -4.31 -47.66 30.73
N ALA A 228 -3.09 -47.56 31.24
CA ALA A 228 -1.98 -48.38 30.74
C ALA A 228 -2.32 -49.89 30.86
N PRO A 229 -1.66 -50.76 30.09
CA PRO A 229 -1.91 -52.20 30.14
C PRO A 229 -1.75 -52.77 31.56
N ILE A 230 -2.81 -53.39 32.06
CA ILE A 230 -2.93 -54.05 33.35
C ILE A 230 -2.76 -55.56 33.14
N THR A 231 -1.96 -56.23 33.96
CA THR A 231 -1.80 -57.69 33.86
C THR A 231 -3.07 -58.43 34.30
N VAL A 232 -3.42 -59.55 33.66
CA VAL A 232 -4.58 -60.38 34.09
C VAL A 232 -4.44 -60.92 35.52
N SER A 233 -3.22 -61.01 36.03
CA SER A 233 -2.90 -61.40 37.42
C SER A 233 -2.97 -60.25 38.42
N ALA A 234 -3.20 -59.00 37.98
CA ALA A 234 -3.13 -57.81 38.80
C ALA A 234 -3.93 -57.94 40.11
N SER A 235 -3.36 -57.37 41.16
CA SER A 235 -4.00 -57.19 42.46
C SER A 235 -5.09 -56.12 42.38
N ALA A 236 -5.98 -56.10 43.36
CA ALA A 236 -6.99 -55.06 43.46
C ALA A 236 -6.36 -53.65 43.53
N ALA A 237 -5.24 -53.51 44.25
CA ALA A 237 -4.52 -52.24 44.40
C ALA A 237 -3.93 -51.73 43.08
N GLU A 238 -3.45 -52.61 42.21
CA GLU A 238 -2.94 -52.22 40.88
C GLU A 238 -4.07 -51.73 39.97
N VAL A 239 -5.22 -52.43 39.96
CA VAL A 239 -6.41 -51.99 39.21
C VAL A 239 -6.96 -50.67 39.77
N GLU A 240 -7.01 -50.53 41.10
CA GLU A 240 -7.43 -49.31 41.78
C GLU A 240 -6.54 -48.12 41.41
N ALA A 241 -5.21 -48.30 41.48
CA ALA A 241 -4.26 -47.25 41.12
C ALA A 241 -4.36 -46.86 39.63
N ALA A 242 -4.54 -47.84 38.75
CA ALA A 242 -4.72 -47.61 37.33
C ALA A 242 -5.98 -46.78 37.05
N LEU A 243 -7.13 -47.17 37.59
CA LEU A 243 -8.38 -46.41 37.42
C LEU A 243 -8.31 -45.02 38.07
N ASN A 244 -7.76 -44.89 39.28
CA ASN A 244 -7.59 -43.59 39.95
C ASN A 244 -6.58 -42.67 39.24
N SER A 245 -5.77 -43.19 38.31
CA SER A 245 -4.91 -42.37 37.46
C SER A 245 -5.65 -41.70 36.31
N LEU A 246 -6.84 -42.19 35.93
CA LEU A 246 -7.64 -41.65 34.83
C LEU A 246 -8.19 -40.26 35.17
N TRP A 247 -7.86 -39.29 34.32
CA TRP A 247 -8.37 -37.92 34.45
C TRP A 247 -9.90 -37.85 34.32
N SER A 248 -10.53 -38.79 33.61
CA SER A 248 -11.98 -38.81 33.39
C SER A 248 -12.77 -39.23 34.64
N ILE A 249 -12.12 -39.89 35.60
CA ILE A 249 -12.73 -40.24 36.90
C ILE A 249 -12.53 -39.11 37.93
N LYS A 250 -11.40 -38.39 37.84
CA LYS A 250 -11.10 -37.26 38.73
C LYS A 250 -12.17 -36.17 38.61
N PRO A 251 -12.50 -35.47 39.71
CA PRO A 251 -11.86 -35.52 41.03
C PRO A 251 -12.31 -36.68 41.93
N ASP A 252 -13.20 -37.57 41.46
CA ASP A 252 -13.59 -38.74 42.24
C ASP A 252 -12.48 -39.80 42.28
N THR A 253 -12.72 -40.84 43.08
CA THR A 253 -11.85 -42.01 43.17
C THR A 253 -12.66 -43.28 43.09
N VAL A 254 -12.01 -44.40 42.82
CA VAL A 254 -12.57 -45.74 42.96
C VAL A 254 -11.87 -46.48 44.09
N MET A 255 -12.59 -47.44 44.68
CA MET A 255 -12.06 -48.46 45.56
C MET A 255 -12.31 -49.83 44.91
N VAL A 256 -11.28 -50.66 44.82
CA VAL A 256 -11.37 -51.97 44.15
C VAL A 256 -11.14 -53.10 45.14
N THR A 257 -11.98 -54.11 45.07
CA THR A 257 -11.74 -55.39 45.77
C THR A 257 -11.70 -56.54 44.76
N LYS A 258 -10.88 -57.55 45.02
CA LYS A 258 -10.71 -58.72 44.14
C LYS A 258 -11.28 -59.96 44.80
N GLN A 259 -12.11 -60.70 44.08
CA GLN A 259 -12.58 -62.04 44.43
C GLN A 259 -12.15 -63.04 43.35
N GLN A 260 -11.68 -64.22 43.75
CA GLN A 260 -11.26 -65.26 42.81
C GLN A 260 -12.34 -66.35 42.75
N SER A 261 -12.71 -66.78 41.53
CA SER A 261 -13.63 -67.90 41.32
C SER A 261 -13.09 -68.86 40.25
N SER A 262 -13.84 -69.94 39.97
CA SER A 262 -13.57 -70.84 38.83
C SER A 262 -13.75 -70.17 37.46
N GLU A 263 -14.43 -69.02 37.40
CA GLU A 263 -14.73 -68.28 36.18
C GLU A 263 -13.72 -67.15 35.91
N GLY A 264 -12.85 -66.80 36.88
CA GLY A 264 -11.80 -65.80 36.72
C GLY A 264 -11.58 -64.91 37.96
N SER A 265 -10.91 -63.78 37.73
CA SER A 265 -10.77 -62.70 38.72
C SER A 265 -11.93 -61.73 38.61
N HIS A 266 -12.68 -61.51 39.68
CA HIS A 266 -13.75 -60.53 39.75
C HIS A 266 -13.27 -59.29 40.52
N PHE A 267 -13.19 -58.16 39.85
CA PHE A 267 -12.86 -56.87 40.45
C PHE A 267 -14.14 -56.08 40.69
N ILE A 268 -14.51 -55.91 41.96
CA ILE A 268 -15.65 -55.08 42.35
C ILE A 268 -15.12 -53.66 42.52
N VAL A 269 -15.49 -52.80 41.57
CA VAL A 269 -15.11 -51.39 41.50
C VAL A 269 -16.23 -50.55 42.11
N THR A 270 -15.98 -49.93 43.25
CA THR A 270 -16.90 -48.98 43.88
C THR A 270 -16.42 -47.57 43.60
N PHE A 271 -17.23 -46.76 42.90
CA PHE A 271 -16.93 -45.36 42.69
C PHE A 271 -17.23 -44.59 43.97
N ASN A 272 -16.22 -43.98 44.56
CA ASN A 272 -16.34 -43.08 45.71
C ASN A 272 -16.79 -41.70 45.23
N SER A 273 -18.02 -41.63 44.72
CA SER A 273 -18.65 -40.42 44.24
C SER A 273 -20.12 -40.40 44.62
N ASP A 274 -20.65 -39.19 44.79
CA ASP A 274 -22.08 -38.92 44.97
C ASP A 274 -22.67 -38.17 43.76
N ARG A 275 -21.95 -38.13 42.61
CA ARG A 275 -22.36 -37.35 41.44
C ARG A 275 -23.47 -37.99 40.63
N GLY A 276 -23.63 -39.31 40.73
CA GLY A 276 -24.71 -40.06 40.12
C GLY A 276 -24.22 -41.33 39.45
N ASP A 277 -24.86 -41.67 38.34
CA ASP A 277 -24.63 -42.90 37.60
C ASP A 277 -23.37 -42.79 36.73
N PHE A 278 -22.38 -43.67 36.94
CA PHE A 278 -21.21 -43.74 36.05
C PHE A 278 -21.46 -44.82 35.02
N GLU A 279 -21.34 -44.46 33.74
CA GLU A 279 -21.44 -45.42 32.64
C GLU A 279 -20.50 -46.62 32.84
N PRO A 280 -20.87 -47.82 32.35
CA PRO A 280 -20.03 -49.01 32.45
C PRO A 280 -18.61 -48.77 31.93
N LEU A 281 -17.61 -49.20 32.70
CA LEU A 281 -16.21 -49.21 32.25
C LEU A 281 -16.10 -49.95 30.92
N HIS A 282 -15.43 -49.35 29.94
CA HIS A 282 -15.06 -50.04 28.71
C HIS A 282 -13.68 -50.66 28.86
N PHE A 283 -13.31 -51.57 27.96
CA PHE A 283 -12.07 -52.32 28.06
C PHE A 283 -11.47 -52.64 26.70
N GLU A 284 -10.15 -52.88 26.70
CA GLU A 284 -9.38 -53.38 25.56
C GLU A 284 -8.59 -54.60 26.01
N VAL A 285 -8.48 -55.60 25.14
CA VAL A 285 -7.81 -56.87 25.45
C VAL A 285 -6.66 -57.09 24.48
N PHE A 286 -5.48 -57.38 25.03
CA PHE A 286 -4.25 -57.61 24.27
C PHE A 286 -3.95 -59.11 24.20
N GLY A 287 -4.81 -59.89 23.50
CA GLY A 287 -4.66 -61.33 23.31
C GLY A 287 -5.98 -62.05 22.98
N SER A 288 -5.92 -63.24 22.37
CA SER A 288 -7.11 -64.00 21.94
C SER A 288 -7.83 -64.77 23.07
N ASP A 289 -7.14 -64.98 24.19
CA ASP A 289 -7.56 -65.96 25.22
C ASP A 289 -8.03 -65.29 26.52
N THR A 290 -8.22 -63.98 26.50
CA THR A 290 -8.71 -63.20 27.64
C THR A 290 -10.10 -62.66 27.31
N ASN A 291 -11.07 -62.89 28.19
CA ASN A 291 -12.42 -62.38 28.05
C ASN A 291 -12.80 -61.55 29.28
N ILE A 292 -13.31 -60.35 29.03
CA ILE A 292 -13.68 -59.37 30.05
C ILE A 292 -15.16 -59.05 29.92
N THR A 293 -15.85 -59.03 31.05
CA THR A 293 -17.23 -58.54 31.12
C THR A 293 -17.36 -57.53 32.24
N VAL A 294 -18.00 -56.40 31.96
CA VAL A 294 -18.31 -55.38 32.95
C VAL A 294 -19.82 -55.36 33.16
N THR A 295 -20.25 -55.51 34.41
CA THR A 295 -21.67 -55.49 34.78
C THR A 295 -21.91 -54.50 35.90
N GLU A 296 -22.90 -53.63 35.73
CA GLU A 296 -23.41 -52.75 36.78
C GLU A 296 -24.08 -53.58 37.89
N VAL A 297 -23.60 -53.44 39.12
CA VAL A 297 -24.11 -54.13 40.31
C VAL A 297 -25.05 -53.20 41.09
N THR A 298 -24.66 -51.94 41.22
CA THR A 298 -25.47 -50.91 41.90
C THR A 298 -25.36 -49.65 41.10
N LYS A 299 -26.48 -49.24 40.48
CA LYS A 299 -26.62 -47.98 39.76
C LYS A 299 -26.48 -46.79 40.71
N GLY A 300 -25.57 -45.89 40.38
CA GLY A 300 -25.28 -44.67 41.10
C GLY A 300 -26.46 -43.71 41.08
N ARG A 301 -26.62 -42.91 42.13
CA ARG A 301 -27.63 -41.84 42.20
C ARG A 301 -27.07 -40.58 42.77
N SER A 302 -27.39 -39.45 42.15
CA SER A 302 -26.82 -38.17 42.52
C SER A 302 -27.36 -37.69 43.86
N ASN A 303 -26.50 -37.04 44.66
CA ASN A 303 -26.96 -36.29 45.82
C ASN A 303 -27.55 -34.90 45.47
N MET A 304 -27.50 -34.54 44.18
CA MET A 304 -28.03 -33.31 43.57
C MET A 304 -27.40 -32.00 44.08
N LYS A 305 -26.23 -32.04 44.73
CA LYS A 305 -25.54 -30.82 45.18
C LYS A 305 -24.78 -30.13 44.05
N THR A 306 -24.28 -30.91 43.11
CA THR A 306 -23.49 -30.44 41.97
C THR A 306 -24.04 -31.02 40.68
N PHE A 307 -23.73 -30.35 39.57
CA PHE A 307 -23.88 -30.87 38.22
C PHE A 307 -22.53 -30.86 37.50
N THR A 308 -22.42 -31.59 36.41
CA THR A 308 -21.23 -31.62 35.55
C THR A 308 -21.67 -31.42 34.12
N LEU A 309 -21.12 -30.42 33.44
CA LEU A 309 -21.37 -30.23 32.01
C LEU A 309 -20.32 -31.02 31.22
N LEU A 310 -20.72 -31.54 30.06
CA LEU A 310 -19.79 -32.15 29.11
C LEU A 310 -19.82 -31.36 27.82
N TRP A 311 -18.65 -31.03 27.28
CA TRP A 311 -18.57 -30.47 25.93
C TRP A 311 -17.55 -31.24 25.11
N GLY A 312 -17.95 -31.73 23.93
CA GLY A 312 -17.13 -32.64 23.13
C GLY A 312 -16.76 -33.95 23.87
N GLY A 313 -17.56 -34.35 24.87
CA GLY A 313 -17.31 -35.51 25.72
C GLY A 313 -16.28 -35.28 26.85
N ILE A 314 -15.77 -34.06 27.03
CA ILE A 314 -14.88 -33.72 28.14
C ILE A 314 -15.72 -33.09 29.27
N PRO A 315 -15.63 -33.59 30.52
CA PRO A 315 -16.41 -33.08 31.64
C PRO A 315 -15.76 -31.86 32.30
N THR A 316 -16.57 -30.91 32.76
CA THR A 316 -16.14 -29.85 33.68
C THR A 316 -15.78 -30.45 35.04
N LYS A 317 -15.09 -29.66 35.88
CA LYS A 317 -15.10 -29.92 37.34
C LYS A 317 -16.56 -29.83 37.86
N PRO A 318 -16.90 -30.50 38.97
CA PRO A 318 -18.26 -30.44 39.52
C PRO A 318 -18.64 -29.00 39.90
N ILE A 319 -19.77 -28.52 39.38
CA ILE A 319 -20.27 -27.16 39.59
C ILE A 319 -21.43 -27.23 40.59
N ALA A 320 -21.44 -26.36 41.60
CA ALA A 320 -22.57 -26.30 42.54
C ALA A 320 -23.86 -25.91 41.82
N PHE A 321 -25.00 -26.52 42.18
CA PHE A 321 -26.28 -26.24 41.51
C PHE A 321 -26.58 -24.74 41.40
N ASN A 322 -26.41 -23.98 42.49
CA ASN A 322 -26.71 -22.54 42.50
C ASN A 322 -25.46 -21.66 42.30
N ALA A 323 -24.45 -22.14 41.58
CA ALA A 323 -23.22 -21.39 41.27
C ALA A 323 -23.51 -20.01 40.62
N SER A 324 -22.66 -19.03 40.86
CA SER A 324 -22.64 -17.73 40.19
C SER A 324 -22.30 -17.86 38.70
N GLU A 325 -22.58 -16.83 37.90
CA GLU A 325 -22.17 -16.78 36.50
C GLU A 325 -20.67 -17.04 36.35
N SER A 326 -19.85 -16.37 37.16
CA SER A 326 -18.38 -16.48 37.11
C SER A 326 -17.86 -17.86 37.46
N GLU A 327 -18.53 -18.61 38.34
CA GLU A 327 -18.13 -19.98 38.69
C GLU A 327 -18.42 -20.95 37.54
N VAL A 328 -19.54 -20.77 36.82
CA VAL A 328 -19.87 -21.56 35.63
C VAL A 328 -18.95 -21.20 34.47
N GLU A 329 -18.71 -19.90 34.25
CA GLU A 329 -17.80 -19.39 33.24
C GLU A 329 -16.38 -19.93 33.46
N SER A 330 -15.83 -19.80 34.66
CA SER A 330 -14.51 -20.33 35.01
C SER A 330 -14.42 -21.85 34.83
N ALA A 331 -15.49 -22.60 35.13
CA ALA A 331 -15.51 -24.05 34.91
C ALA A 331 -15.49 -24.43 33.42
N LEU A 332 -16.12 -23.63 32.55
CA LEU A 332 -16.09 -23.80 31.10
C LEU A 332 -14.76 -23.33 30.50
N GLU A 333 -14.16 -22.25 31.00
CA GLU A 333 -12.83 -21.81 30.58
C GLU A 333 -11.74 -22.81 30.98
N ASP A 334 -11.79 -23.36 32.19
CA ASP A 334 -10.88 -24.42 32.63
C ASP A 334 -11.05 -25.68 31.77
N LEU A 335 -12.27 -25.98 31.33
CA LEU A 335 -12.54 -27.09 30.42
C LEU A 335 -11.79 -26.91 29.09
N MET A 336 -11.69 -25.69 28.57
CA MET A 336 -11.01 -25.37 27.31
C MET A 336 -9.48 -25.51 27.36
N LYS A 337 -8.89 -25.69 28.54
CA LYS A 337 -7.45 -25.94 28.71
C LYS A 337 -7.19 -27.44 28.75
N ALA A 338 -6.08 -27.89 28.18
CA ALA A 338 -5.60 -29.24 28.41
C ALA A 338 -4.99 -29.35 29.82
N GLU A 339 -5.10 -30.50 30.48
CA GLU A 339 -4.56 -30.71 31.83
C GLU A 339 -3.61 -31.89 31.85
N CYS A 340 -2.35 -31.62 32.16
CA CYS A 340 -1.30 -32.62 32.19
C CYS A 340 -1.06 -33.21 33.59
N PRO A 341 -0.60 -34.47 33.67
CA PRO A 341 -0.11 -35.03 34.92
C PRO A 341 1.02 -34.20 35.54
N GLY A 342 1.09 -34.14 36.87
CA GLY A 342 2.13 -33.39 37.58
C GLY A 342 3.57 -33.85 37.30
N GLU A 343 3.77 -35.07 36.81
CA GLU A 343 5.07 -35.57 36.35
C GLU A 343 5.61 -34.86 35.09
N ILE A 344 4.73 -34.21 34.32
CA ILE A 344 5.10 -33.38 33.16
C ILE A 344 5.31 -31.92 33.57
N LEU A 345 4.52 -31.43 34.54
CA LEU A 345 4.59 -30.07 35.06
C LEU A 345 5.65 -29.93 36.19
N THR A 346 6.91 -30.17 35.84
CA THR A 346 8.03 -30.10 36.79
C THR A 346 8.75 -28.76 36.70
N PHE A 347 8.50 -27.88 37.68
CA PHE A 347 9.11 -26.55 37.75
C PHE A 347 10.63 -26.57 37.97
N GLU A 348 11.28 -25.47 37.61
CA GLU A 348 12.73 -25.31 37.69
C GLU A 348 13.28 -25.42 39.13
N GLY A 349 14.45 -26.03 39.26
CA GLY A 349 15.08 -26.25 40.55
C GLY A 349 16.37 -27.06 40.46
N THR A 350 16.64 -27.90 41.46
CA THR A 350 17.88 -28.70 41.50
C THR A 350 17.88 -29.83 40.46
N ASP A 351 16.70 -30.38 40.15
CA ASP A 351 16.52 -31.52 39.24
C ASP A 351 16.12 -31.12 37.83
N VAL A 352 15.56 -29.91 37.66
CA VAL A 352 15.11 -29.36 36.38
C VAL A 352 15.82 -28.04 36.14
N LYS A 353 16.57 -27.94 35.05
CA LYS A 353 17.36 -26.75 34.72
C LYS A 353 16.60 -25.78 33.81
N TYR A 354 15.68 -26.28 32.99
CA TYR A 354 14.87 -25.48 32.07
C TYR A 354 13.49 -26.09 31.96
N PHE A 355 12.43 -25.31 32.20
CA PHE A 355 11.05 -25.72 31.96
C PHE A 355 10.23 -24.59 31.34
N LYS A 356 9.52 -24.88 30.24
CA LYS A 356 8.58 -23.96 29.59
C LYS A 356 7.35 -24.71 29.08
N ASP A 357 6.20 -24.36 29.62
CA ASP A 357 4.85 -24.74 29.20
C ASP A 357 4.09 -23.58 28.54
N PHE A 358 4.75 -22.42 28.36
CA PHE A 358 4.26 -21.28 27.59
C PHE A 358 2.96 -20.62 28.10
N GLU A 359 2.51 -20.93 29.32
CA GLU A 359 1.29 -20.35 29.90
C GLU A 359 1.46 -18.94 30.47
N ASN A 360 2.70 -18.49 30.67
CA ASN A 360 3.04 -17.21 31.32
C ASN A 360 3.59 -16.19 30.31
N ASP A 361 4.85 -15.73 30.49
CA ASP A 361 5.48 -14.74 29.61
C ASP A 361 6.18 -15.41 28.42
N ASN A 362 5.68 -15.11 27.22
CA ASN A 362 6.22 -15.60 25.94
C ASN A 362 6.94 -14.51 25.13
N SER A 363 7.20 -13.33 25.70
CA SER A 363 7.83 -12.20 25.00
C SER A 363 9.19 -12.55 24.40
N GLN A 364 9.93 -13.45 25.05
CA GLN A 364 11.23 -13.95 24.60
C GLN A 364 11.18 -14.86 23.37
N PHE A 365 10.00 -15.26 22.88
CA PHE A 365 9.85 -16.18 21.74
C PHE A 365 9.25 -15.52 20.50
N ASN A 366 9.05 -14.19 20.48
CA ASN A 366 8.44 -13.47 19.36
C ASN A 366 9.46 -13.01 18.30
N ILE A 367 10.58 -13.72 18.18
CA ILE A 367 11.68 -13.42 17.23
C ILE A 367 11.72 -14.52 16.18
N ALA A 368 12.09 -14.16 14.95
CA ALA A 368 12.29 -15.12 13.87
C ALA A 368 13.18 -16.30 14.35
N ASN A 369 12.68 -17.53 14.19
CA ASN A 369 13.27 -18.81 14.60
C ASN A 369 13.02 -19.27 16.05
N GLU A 370 12.53 -18.43 16.95
CA GLU A 370 12.22 -18.81 18.34
C GLU A 370 10.76 -19.25 18.54
N GLY A 371 9.96 -19.13 17.47
CA GLY A 371 8.58 -19.61 17.37
C GLY A 371 7.56 -18.47 17.33
N THR A 372 6.29 -18.82 17.34
CA THR A 372 5.18 -17.87 17.54
C THR A 372 4.23 -18.47 18.57
N PRO A 373 3.93 -17.79 19.68
CA PRO A 373 2.94 -18.26 20.63
C PRO A 373 1.58 -18.40 19.96
N VAL A 374 0.94 -19.56 20.12
CA VAL A 374 -0.40 -19.84 19.60
C VAL A 374 -1.31 -20.26 20.74
N ASP A 375 -2.43 -19.55 20.85
CA ASP A 375 -3.47 -19.80 21.84
C ASP A 375 -4.36 -20.98 21.41
N HIS A 376 -5.12 -21.54 22.37
CA HIS A 376 -6.07 -22.64 22.18
C HIS A 376 -5.50 -23.92 21.53
N SER A 377 -4.19 -24.09 21.60
CA SER A 377 -3.49 -25.21 20.99
C SER A 377 -2.36 -25.71 21.89
N GLY A 378 -2.53 -25.71 23.21
CA GLY A 378 -1.58 -26.30 24.17
C GLY A 378 -1.67 -27.83 24.27
N PHE A 379 -0.54 -28.49 24.60
CA PHE A 379 -0.52 -29.87 25.08
C PHE A 379 -0.90 -29.92 26.56
N CYS A 380 -0.35 -28.98 27.34
CA CYS A 380 -0.65 -28.69 28.72
C CYS A 380 -1.06 -27.21 28.82
N GLY A 381 -2.26 -26.91 29.34
CA GLY A 381 -2.76 -25.55 29.40
C GLY A 381 -3.41 -25.11 28.09
N ARG A 382 -3.21 -23.83 27.71
CA ARG A 382 -3.89 -23.14 26.61
C ARG A 382 -2.93 -22.83 25.46
N TRP A 383 -1.66 -22.55 25.74
CA TRP A 383 -0.68 -22.02 24.82
C TRP A 383 0.32 -23.07 24.32
N SER A 384 0.89 -22.82 23.15
CA SER A 384 2.04 -23.57 22.61
C SER A 384 2.89 -22.67 21.72
N LEU A 385 4.07 -23.14 21.30
CA LEU A 385 4.87 -22.45 20.28
C LEU A 385 4.73 -23.12 18.91
N ARG A 386 4.29 -22.35 17.92
CA ARG A 386 4.30 -22.73 16.50
C ARG A 386 5.66 -22.42 15.87
N ASN A 387 6.21 -23.37 15.11
CA ASN A 387 7.45 -23.23 14.33
C ASN A 387 8.66 -22.75 15.16
N ALA A 388 8.78 -23.20 16.41
CA ALA A 388 9.94 -22.96 17.24
C ALA A 388 11.14 -23.78 16.75
N GLU A 389 11.98 -23.18 15.90
CA GLU A 389 13.22 -23.81 15.43
C GLU A 389 14.28 -23.87 16.54
N ILE A 390 14.28 -22.94 17.49
CA ILE A 390 15.20 -22.93 18.64
C ILE A 390 14.42 -23.23 19.92
N LEU A 391 14.56 -24.46 20.41
CA LEU A 391 13.84 -24.94 21.59
C LEU A 391 14.51 -24.52 22.91
N PHE A 392 15.83 -24.35 22.90
CA PHE A 392 16.60 -23.88 24.04
C PHE A 392 17.80 -23.07 23.54
N LYS A 393 18.15 -22.02 24.29
CA LYS A 393 19.36 -21.23 24.11
C LYS A 393 19.90 -20.77 25.46
N ASP A 394 21.22 -20.81 25.63
CA ASP A 394 21.90 -20.40 26.86
C ASP A 394 21.65 -18.94 27.26
N SER A 395 21.34 -18.09 26.28
CA SER A 395 20.98 -16.68 26.49
C SER A 395 19.53 -16.45 26.91
N TYR A 396 18.66 -17.48 26.92
CA TYR A 396 17.30 -17.34 27.45
C TYR A 396 17.32 -16.99 28.93
N THR A 397 16.27 -16.32 29.38
CA THR A 397 16.15 -15.82 30.76
C THR A 397 15.22 -16.69 31.60
N THR A 398 15.61 -16.91 32.86
CA THR A 398 14.77 -17.47 33.92
C THR A 398 13.67 -16.48 34.30
N GLU A 399 12.70 -16.91 35.11
CA GLU A 399 11.69 -16.01 35.69
C GLU A 399 12.31 -14.92 36.59
N SER A 400 13.50 -15.16 37.14
CA SER A 400 14.26 -14.15 37.90
C SER A 400 14.96 -13.10 37.03
N GLY A 401 14.97 -13.29 35.70
CA GLY A 401 15.64 -12.42 34.73
C GLY A 401 17.12 -12.75 34.49
N ASP A 402 17.66 -13.81 35.10
CA ASP A 402 19.03 -14.27 34.88
C ASP A 402 19.11 -15.16 33.62
N THR A 403 20.25 -15.16 32.92
CA THR A 403 20.44 -16.08 31.78
C THR A 403 20.65 -17.51 32.28
N TYR A 404 20.07 -18.51 31.60
CA TYR A 404 20.28 -19.93 31.96
C TYR A 404 21.74 -20.37 31.90
N GLY A 405 22.49 -19.83 30.93
CA GLY A 405 23.85 -20.23 30.61
C GLY A 405 23.95 -21.66 30.06
N PRO A 406 25.18 -22.13 29.76
CA PRO A 406 25.40 -23.49 29.27
C PRO A 406 24.85 -24.56 30.23
N VAL A 407 24.02 -25.47 29.73
CA VAL A 407 23.41 -26.53 30.55
C VAL A 407 24.32 -27.75 30.58
N SER A 408 24.88 -28.06 31.74
CA SER A 408 25.75 -29.22 31.91
C SER A 408 24.97 -30.53 31.74
N LEU A 409 25.28 -31.28 30.68
CA LEU A 409 24.65 -32.56 30.37
C LEU A 409 25.18 -33.70 31.26
N ASP A 410 26.20 -33.47 32.08
CA ASP A 410 26.59 -34.39 33.16
C ASP A 410 25.60 -34.35 34.33
N LYS A 411 24.91 -33.22 34.51
CA LYS A 411 23.90 -33.02 35.56
C LYS A 411 22.49 -33.19 35.00
N HIS A 412 22.18 -32.58 33.86
CA HIS A 412 20.83 -32.54 33.29
C HIS A 412 20.85 -33.08 31.84
N PRO A 413 21.02 -34.41 31.64
CA PRO A 413 21.17 -34.99 30.31
C PRO A 413 19.86 -35.14 29.53
N MET A 414 18.70 -35.03 30.18
CA MET A 414 17.41 -35.41 29.59
C MET A 414 16.67 -34.18 29.10
N LEU A 415 16.33 -34.16 27.80
CA LEU A 415 15.39 -33.22 27.20
C LEU A 415 14.07 -33.96 26.93
N CYS A 416 12.96 -33.41 27.38
CA CYS A 416 11.62 -33.89 27.02
C CYS A 416 10.76 -32.73 26.51
N PHE A 417 9.86 -32.99 25.56
CA PHE A 417 8.91 -31.99 25.07
C PHE A 417 7.72 -32.67 24.36
N ALA A 418 6.58 -31.99 24.36
CA ALA A 418 5.42 -32.35 23.56
C ALA A 418 5.52 -31.70 22.18
N TYR A 419 5.05 -32.41 21.14
CA TYR A 419 5.05 -31.91 19.78
C TYR A 419 3.88 -32.44 18.94
N LYS A 420 3.47 -31.68 17.93
CA LYS A 420 2.61 -32.13 16.82
C LYS A 420 3.00 -31.41 15.52
N GLY A 421 2.59 -31.94 14.37
CA GLY A 421 2.86 -31.39 13.04
C GLY A 421 3.98 -32.11 12.29
N MET A 422 4.62 -31.41 11.35
CA MET A 422 5.55 -32.00 10.38
C MET A 422 7.02 -31.70 10.70
N LEU A 423 7.52 -32.31 11.80
CA LEU A 423 8.94 -32.25 12.16
C LEU A 423 9.80 -33.16 11.28
N LYS A 424 11.00 -32.70 10.92
CA LYS A 424 12.03 -33.52 10.29
C LYS A 424 12.57 -34.52 11.30
N ASP A 425 12.90 -35.75 10.86
CA ASP A 425 13.47 -36.83 11.70
C ASP A 425 14.95 -36.59 12.10
N GLU A 426 15.25 -35.36 12.54
CA GLU A 426 16.57 -34.86 12.83
C GLU A 426 16.45 -33.65 13.77
N VAL A 427 17.33 -33.58 14.76
CA VAL A 427 17.46 -32.43 15.66
C VAL A 427 18.86 -31.86 15.60
N GLY A 428 19.01 -30.56 15.78
CA GLY A 428 20.31 -29.89 15.84
C GLY A 428 20.72 -29.61 17.28
N MET A 429 22.03 -29.61 17.54
CA MET A 429 22.58 -29.27 18.85
C MET A 429 23.86 -28.47 18.71
N ARG A 430 23.91 -27.29 19.33
CA ARG A 430 25.16 -26.55 19.59
C ARG A 430 25.60 -26.82 21.02
N PHE A 431 26.80 -27.33 21.20
CA PHE A 431 27.29 -27.78 22.50
C PHE A 431 28.79 -27.55 22.66
N THR A 432 29.24 -27.57 23.91
CA THR A 432 30.66 -27.66 24.27
C THR A 432 30.98 -29.03 24.84
N TYR A 433 32.17 -29.54 24.60
CA TYR A 433 32.69 -30.74 25.26
C TYR A 433 34.20 -30.67 25.37
N GLN A 434 34.77 -31.42 26.31
CA GLN A 434 36.21 -31.60 26.46
C GLN A 434 36.64 -32.87 25.75
N ASP A 435 37.48 -32.73 24.72
CA ASP A 435 37.99 -33.86 23.94
C ASP A 435 38.99 -34.74 24.73
N ASN A 436 39.45 -35.83 24.11
CA ASN A 436 40.42 -36.75 24.72
C ASN A 436 41.81 -36.12 25.00
N LYS A 437 42.08 -34.91 24.48
CA LYS A 437 43.31 -34.14 24.75
C LYS A 437 43.12 -33.10 25.84
N GLY A 438 41.92 -33.01 26.42
CA GLY A 438 41.59 -32.04 27.46
C GLY A 438 41.22 -30.65 26.91
N GLN A 439 41.03 -30.49 25.60
CA GLN A 439 40.65 -29.21 24.99
C GLN A 439 39.11 -29.07 24.95
N THR A 440 38.60 -27.94 25.40
CA THR A 440 37.18 -27.61 25.26
C THR A 440 36.90 -27.11 23.84
N LEU A 441 36.02 -27.79 23.13
CA LEU A 441 35.58 -27.45 21.78
C LEU A 441 34.10 -27.08 21.79
N THR A 442 33.70 -26.15 20.92
CA THR A 442 32.31 -25.80 20.65
C THR A 442 31.96 -26.28 19.25
N LEU A 443 30.93 -27.11 19.11
CA LEU A 443 30.50 -27.67 17.84
C LEU A 443 28.98 -27.58 17.69
N THR A 444 28.53 -27.61 16.43
CA THR A 444 27.12 -27.83 16.06
C THR A 444 27.02 -29.14 15.30
N THR A 445 26.08 -30.00 15.68
CA THR A 445 25.85 -31.30 15.03
C THR A 445 24.36 -31.56 14.91
N ASN A 446 23.99 -32.43 13.98
CA ASN A 446 22.66 -32.98 13.91
C ASN A 446 22.62 -34.42 14.41
N ILE A 447 21.49 -34.82 14.98
CA ILE A 447 21.24 -36.13 15.55
C ILE A 447 19.93 -36.66 14.97
N ASN A 448 19.97 -37.86 14.40
CA ASN A 448 18.77 -38.51 13.87
C ASN A 448 17.86 -38.92 15.01
N THR A 449 16.57 -38.60 14.89
CA THR A 449 15.52 -39.03 15.82
C THR A 449 14.21 -39.14 15.06
N ILE A 450 13.39 -40.14 15.38
CA ILE A 450 12.11 -40.34 14.69
C ILE A 450 11.02 -39.56 15.43
N PHE A 451 10.22 -38.82 14.67
CA PHE A 451 9.02 -38.12 15.13
C PHE A 451 7.75 -38.72 14.51
N ASN A 452 6.69 -38.76 15.32
CA ASN A 452 5.36 -39.07 14.82
C ASN A 452 4.80 -37.84 14.11
N LYS A 453 4.64 -37.92 12.79
CA LYS A 453 4.16 -36.80 11.97
C LYS A 453 2.63 -36.77 11.92
N GLY A 454 2.04 -35.61 12.17
CA GLY A 454 0.60 -35.39 12.08
C GLY A 454 0.04 -34.46 13.15
N PHE A 455 -1.27 -34.24 13.14
CA PHE A 455 -1.92 -33.22 13.98
C PHE A 455 -2.21 -33.66 15.42
N LYS A 456 -1.91 -34.92 15.77
CA LYS A 456 -2.07 -35.43 17.13
C LYS A 456 -0.81 -35.18 17.94
N TRP A 457 -1.00 -34.74 19.18
CA TRP A 457 0.09 -34.57 20.12
C TRP A 457 0.84 -35.87 20.40
N SER A 458 2.16 -35.76 20.35
CA SER A 458 3.13 -36.77 20.74
C SER A 458 4.07 -36.20 21.78
N TYR A 459 4.82 -37.08 22.44
CA TYR A 459 5.79 -36.71 23.46
C TYR A 459 7.14 -37.32 23.13
N LYS A 460 8.24 -36.62 23.41
CA LYS A 460 9.61 -37.13 23.16
C LYS A 460 10.47 -36.91 24.39
N CYS A 461 11.29 -37.89 24.75
CA CYS A 461 12.38 -37.74 25.70
C CYS A 461 13.70 -38.25 25.08
N MET A 462 14.75 -37.43 25.16
CA MET A 462 16.05 -37.72 24.56
C MET A 462 17.16 -37.54 25.60
N ASN A 463 18.05 -38.52 25.70
CA ASN A 463 19.28 -38.37 26.48
C ASN A 463 20.35 -37.72 25.59
N LEU A 464 20.46 -36.40 25.72
CA LEU A 464 21.33 -35.54 24.91
C LEU A 464 22.80 -35.93 25.03
N ARG A 465 23.25 -36.28 26.24
CA ARG A 465 24.64 -36.69 26.48
C ARG A 465 24.99 -37.95 25.71
N SER A 466 24.20 -39.00 25.87
CA SER A 466 24.45 -40.29 25.22
C SER A 466 24.41 -40.16 23.70
N SER A 467 23.50 -39.33 23.19
CA SER A 467 23.36 -39.04 21.76
C SER A 467 24.64 -38.43 21.20
N LEU A 468 25.24 -37.46 21.89
CA LEU A 468 26.51 -36.84 21.49
C LEU A 468 27.72 -37.78 21.63
N GLN A 469 27.74 -38.62 22.68
CA GLN A 469 28.86 -39.53 22.96
C GLN A 469 29.05 -40.61 21.87
N THR A 470 28.03 -40.87 21.05
CA THR A 470 28.14 -41.81 19.93
C THR A 470 29.16 -41.35 18.87
N GLN A 471 29.26 -40.04 18.64
CA GLN A 471 30.09 -39.46 17.58
C GLN A 471 31.25 -38.61 18.13
N TYR A 472 31.09 -38.01 19.31
CA TYR A 472 32.04 -37.08 19.91
C TYR A 472 32.55 -37.65 21.23
N ILE A 473 33.68 -38.36 21.21
CA ILE A 473 34.26 -39.02 22.39
C ILE A 473 34.99 -38.00 23.27
N GLY A 474 34.55 -37.86 24.53
CA GLY A 474 35.10 -36.89 25.49
C GLY A 474 34.33 -36.83 26.81
N SER A 475 34.41 -35.70 27.51
CA SER A 475 33.74 -35.44 28.80
C SER A 475 33.27 -33.99 28.92
N ARG A 476 32.56 -33.63 30.02
CA ARG A 476 32.11 -32.25 30.30
C ARG A 476 31.25 -31.62 29.20
N TYR A 477 30.24 -32.35 28.75
CA TYR A 477 29.31 -31.85 27.74
C TYR A 477 28.41 -30.78 28.33
N SER A 478 28.27 -29.64 27.65
CA SER A 478 27.29 -28.61 28.00
C SER A 478 26.53 -28.14 26.76
N LEU A 479 25.20 -28.15 26.83
CA LEU A 479 24.32 -27.66 25.78
C LEU A 479 24.31 -26.14 25.75
N LEU A 480 24.44 -25.56 24.56
CA LEU A 480 24.28 -24.13 24.31
C LEU A 480 22.96 -23.84 23.61
N GLU A 481 22.64 -24.58 22.53
CA GLU A 481 21.40 -24.44 21.77
C GLU A 481 20.86 -25.80 21.31
N PHE A 482 19.54 -25.91 21.23
CA PHE A 482 18.85 -27.08 20.68
C PHE A 482 17.89 -26.64 19.56
N TYR A 483 17.98 -27.31 18.40
CA TYR A 483 17.25 -26.95 17.21
C TYR A 483 16.26 -28.03 16.76
N LEU A 484 15.12 -27.59 16.26
CA LEU A 484 14.13 -28.38 15.54
C LEU A 484 14.02 -27.88 14.10
N TYR A 485 13.61 -28.75 13.19
CA TYR A 485 13.52 -28.43 11.77
C TYR A 485 12.17 -28.87 11.20
N LYS A 486 11.58 -28.02 10.35
CA LYS A 486 10.48 -28.43 9.47
C LYS A 486 10.92 -29.53 8.54
N ASP A 487 10.02 -30.43 8.20
CA ASP A 487 10.27 -31.44 7.18
C ASP A 487 10.16 -30.88 5.75
N ALA A 488 10.30 -31.74 4.74
CA ALA A 488 10.32 -31.33 3.34
C ALA A 488 8.99 -30.72 2.83
N SER A 489 7.88 -30.88 3.56
CA SER A 489 6.60 -30.26 3.20
C SER A 489 6.57 -28.76 3.49
N GLY A 490 7.38 -28.28 4.44
CA GLY A 490 7.34 -26.90 4.92
C GLY A 490 6.14 -26.56 5.81
N GLU A 491 5.27 -27.54 6.08
CA GLU A 491 4.10 -27.38 6.96
C GLU A 491 4.49 -27.07 8.41
N ASP A 492 3.54 -26.53 9.16
CA ASP A 492 3.77 -26.06 10.51
C ASP A 492 3.90 -27.21 11.54
N PHE A 493 4.63 -26.94 12.62
CA PHE A 493 4.69 -27.79 13.81
C PHE A 493 4.52 -26.98 15.08
N PHE A 494 4.12 -27.64 16.17
CA PHE A 494 3.82 -27.02 17.45
C PHE A 494 4.58 -27.75 18.56
N ILE A 495 5.03 -27.00 19.56
CA ILE A 495 5.83 -27.49 20.68
C ILE A 495 5.26 -26.96 21.99
N ASP A 496 5.26 -27.82 23.00
CA ASP A 496 4.82 -27.47 24.35
C ASP A 496 5.55 -28.32 25.41
N ALA A 497 5.45 -27.95 26.70
CA ALA A 497 5.98 -28.66 27.87
C ALA A 497 7.45 -29.06 27.73
N VAL A 498 8.31 -28.09 27.41
CA VAL A 498 9.75 -28.28 27.20
C VAL A 498 10.47 -28.40 28.54
N HIS A 499 11.23 -29.47 28.71
CA HIS A 499 11.88 -29.81 29.97
C HIS A 499 13.33 -30.27 29.74
N ILE A 500 14.30 -29.64 30.41
CA ILE A 500 15.69 -30.14 30.52
C ILE A 500 16.01 -30.45 31.98
N GLY A 501 16.22 -31.73 32.31
CA GLY A 501 16.36 -32.19 33.68
C GLY A 501 17.28 -33.40 33.86
N LYS A 502 17.36 -33.88 35.11
CA LYS A 502 18.18 -35.04 35.50
C LYS A 502 17.62 -36.36 34.94
N MET A 503 16.30 -36.50 34.93
CA MET A 503 15.57 -37.71 34.58
C MET A 503 14.55 -37.41 33.48
N ALA A 504 14.12 -38.44 32.76
CA ALA A 504 12.98 -38.34 31.86
C ALA A 504 11.71 -38.05 32.68
N THR A 505 10.83 -37.21 32.17
CA THR A 505 9.51 -36.93 32.80
C THR A 505 8.51 -38.07 32.59
N ALA A 506 8.76 -38.95 31.63
CA ALA A 506 7.98 -40.17 31.41
C ALA A 506 8.88 -41.35 30.99
N ILE A 507 8.49 -42.56 31.40
CA ILE A 507 9.17 -43.81 31.03
C ILE A 507 8.68 -44.30 29.65
N ASP A 508 7.39 -44.14 29.36
CA ASP A 508 6.78 -44.47 28.07
C ASP A 508 6.20 -43.21 27.44
N GLU A 509 6.86 -42.73 26.40
CA GLU A 509 6.48 -41.53 25.62
C GLU A 509 5.09 -41.67 24.98
N ASN A 510 4.71 -42.89 24.57
CA ASN A 510 3.42 -43.14 23.90
C ASN A 510 2.24 -43.11 24.88
N ALA A 511 2.50 -43.32 26.17
CA ALA A 511 1.47 -43.26 27.21
C ALA A 511 1.15 -41.82 27.64
N VAL A 512 2.07 -40.86 27.46
CA VAL A 512 1.90 -39.49 27.97
C VAL A 512 0.67 -38.79 27.39
N PRO A 513 0.42 -38.79 26.05
CA PRO A 513 -0.77 -38.16 25.49
C PRO A 513 -2.09 -38.74 26.01
N ASN A 514 -2.10 -40.00 26.46
CA ASN A 514 -3.29 -40.67 26.98
C ASN A 514 -3.56 -40.35 28.48
N LYS A 515 -2.52 -39.94 29.22
CA LYS A 515 -2.62 -39.59 30.64
C LYS A 515 -3.12 -38.17 30.89
N ARG A 516 -3.02 -37.27 29.92
CA ARG A 516 -3.54 -35.91 30.02
C ARG A 516 -5.02 -35.85 29.68
N ARG A 517 -5.73 -34.87 30.25
CA ARG A 517 -7.06 -34.48 29.80
C ARG A 517 -6.91 -33.54 28.59
N PRO A 518 -7.39 -33.90 27.40
CA PRO A 518 -7.40 -32.97 26.27
C PRO A 518 -8.46 -31.87 26.48
N ALA A 519 -8.28 -30.74 25.81
CA ALA A 519 -9.33 -29.76 25.64
C ALA A 519 -10.46 -30.33 24.74
N PRO A 520 -11.71 -29.86 24.88
CA PRO A 520 -12.77 -30.13 23.91
C PRO A 520 -12.31 -29.80 22.48
N PHE A 521 -12.75 -30.62 21.52
CA PHE A 521 -12.58 -30.38 20.08
C PHE A 521 -11.15 -30.32 19.54
N GLU A 522 -10.15 -30.69 20.36
CA GLU A 522 -8.74 -30.70 19.95
C GLU A 522 -8.51 -31.46 18.62
N ASP A 523 -9.15 -32.62 18.45
CA ASP A 523 -9.05 -33.43 17.23
C ASP A 523 -9.58 -32.71 15.97
N SER A 524 -10.50 -31.77 16.14
CA SER A 524 -11.07 -30.96 15.06
C SER A 524 -10.44 -29.57 14.92
N GLY A 525 -9.54 -29.19 15.84
CA GLY A 525 -8.91 -27.88 15.87
C GLY A 525 -9.87 -26.71 16.15
N ARG A 526 -11.06 -26.97 16.70
CA ARG A 526 -12.07 -25.94 17.01
C ARG A 526 -11.87 -25.45 18.44
N SER A 527 -12.11 -24.17 18.70
CA SER A 527 -12.03 -23.59 20.05
C SER A 527 -12.85 -22.32 20.14
N PHE A 528 -12.86 -21.70 21.32
CA PHE A 528 -13.56 -20.44 21.59
C PHE A 528 -12.58 -19.39 22.11
N GLU A 529 -12.63 -18.19 21.56
CA GLU A 529 -11.87 -17.02 22.04
C GLU A 529 -12.37 -16.56 23.41
N LEU A 530 -13.70 -16.57 23.57
CA LEU A 530 -14.39 -16.05 24.75
C LEU A 530 -15.60 -16.91 25.06
N ILE A 531 -15.85 -17.13 26.36
CA ILE A 531 -17.09 -17.71 26.88
C ILE A 531 -17.66 -16.71 27.87
N SER A 532 -18.95 -16.41 27.74
CA SER A 532 -19.68 -15.56 28.68
C SER A 532 -20.93 -16.28 29.17
N VAL A 533 -21.25 -16.09 30.45
CA VAL A 533 -22.39 -16.76 31.08
C VAL A 533 -23.32 -15.73 31.73
N SER A 534 -24.62 -15.84 31.45
CA SER A 534 -25.68 -15.12 32.15
C SER A 534 -26.54 -16.11 32.94
N LYS A 535 -26.94 -15.75 34.17
CA LYS A 535 -27.80 -16.60 35.01
C LYS A 535 -29.18 -15.97 35.18
N HIS A 536 -30.20 -16.81 35.03
CA HIS A 536 -31.58 -16.45 35.35
C HIS A 536 -32.14 -17.42 36.39
N ALA A 537 -32.61 -16.89 37.52
CA ALA A 537 -33.25 -17.69 38.57
C ALA A 537 -34.72 -17.28 38.72
N SER A 538 -35.62 -18.24 38.52
CA SER A 538 -37.07 -18.01 38.66
C SER A 538 -37.62 -18.53 39.98
N SER A 539 -36.97 -19.55 40.57
CA SER A 539 -37.25 -20.06 41.91
C SER A 539 -36.00 -20.76 42.47
N THR A 540 -36.03 -21.19 43.74
CA THR A 540 -34.91 -21.93 44.36
C THR A 540 -34.66 -23.30 43.73
N SER A 541 -35.59 -23.83 42.95
CA SER A 541 -35.48 -25.13 42.25
C SER A 541 -35.45 -25.00 40.72
N ARG A 542 -35.47 -23.76 40.19
CA ARG A 542 -35.44 -23.49 38.74
C ARG A 542 -34.52 -22.33 38.39
N ILE A 543 -33.39 -22.68 37.78
CA ILE A 543 -32.37 -21.75 37.30
C ILE A 543 -32.02 -22.09 35.84
N SER A 544 -31.53 -21.10 35.11
CA SER A 544 -30.93 -21.33 33.81
C SER A 544 -29.64 -20.53 33.65
N TYR A 545 -28.70 -21.10 32.91
CA TYR A 545 -27.49 -20.44 32.45
C TYR A 545 -27.55 -20.33 30.94
N GLU A 546 -27.48 -19.11 30.42
CA GLU A 546 -27.27 -18.85 29.00
C GLU A 546 -25.76 -18.68 28.80
N ILE A 547 -25.21 -19.51 27.93
CA ILE A 547 -23.78 -19.63 27.65
C ILE A 547 -23.59 -19.18 26.21
N LYS A 548 -22.86 -18.08 26.04
CA LYS A 548 -22.49 -17.55 24.73
C LYS A 548 -20.99 -17.71 24.54
N ALA A 549 -20.60 -18.53 23.58
CA ALA A 549 -19.22 -18.85 23.28
C ALA A 549 -18.84 -18.35 21.88
N THR A 550 -17.91 -17.40 21.83
CA THR A 550 -17.40 -16.78 20.60
C THR A 550 -16.34 -17.70 19.98
N PRO A 551 -16.60 -18.31 18.81
CA PRO A 551 -15.63 -19.22 18.20
C PRO A 551 -14.34 -18.53 17.77
N ALA A 552 -13.21 -19.20 18.00
CA ALA A 552 -11.93 -18.81 17.43
C ALA A 552 -11.89 -19.16 15.95
N ASP A 553 -11.26 -18.29 15.15
CA ASP A 553 -11.07 -18.48 13.70
C ASP A 553 -12.38 -18.82 12.93
N CYS A 554 -13.53 -18.34 13.43
CA CYS A 554 -14.87 -18.64 12.89
C CYS A 554 -15.14 -20.15 12.79
N ALA A 555 -14.59 -20.93 13.71
CA ALA A 555 -14.99 -22.31 13.89
C ALA A 555 -16.52 -22.38 14.10
N PHE A 556 -17.12 -23.45 13.59
CA PHE A 556 -18.57 -23.65 13.67
C PHE A 556 -18.89 -25.12 13.92
N ASP A 557 -20.18 -25.46 13.98
CA ASP A 557 -20.67 -26.83 14.12
C ASP A 557 -20.27 -27.49 15.47
N PHE A 558 -20.36 -26.72 16.56
CA PHE A 558 -20.11 -27.23 17.90
C PHE A 558 -21.28 -28.11 18.38
N PRO A 559 -21.02 -29.24 19.07
CA PRO A 559 -22.08 -30.08 19.61
C PRO A 559 -22.79 -29.41 20.80
N LEU A 560 -23.98 -29.90 21.14
CA LEU A 560 -24.68 -29.50 22.36
C LEU A 560 -23.87 -29.89 23.60
N LEU A 561 -23.99 -29.07 24.65
CA LEU A 561 -23.57 -29.43 26.00
C LEU A 561 -24.34 -30.68 26.45
N GLY A 562 -23.62 -31.62 27.05
CA GLY A 562 -24.18 -32.74 27.78
C GLY A 562 -24.25 -32.46 29.28
N VAL A 563 -25.04 -33.24 30.00
CA VAL A 563 -25.08 -33.23 31.47
C VAL A 563 -24.65 -34.60 31.96
N GLY A 564 -23.58 -34.64 32.74
CA GLY A 564 -23.00 -35.87 33.26
C GLY A 564 -23.84 -36.49 34.36
N PHE A 565 -23.77 -37.81 34.48
CA PHE A 565 -24.41 -38.62 35.54
C PHE A 565 -25.94 -38.62 35.53
N LEU A 566 -26.58 -37.93 34.59
CA LEU A 566 -28.02 -37.93 34.39
C LEU A 566 -28.38 -38.69 33.11
N GLN A 567 -29.54 -39.33 33.11
CA GLN A 567 -30.00 -40.09 31.96
C GLN A 567 -30.61 -39.16 30.91
N MET A 568 -30.10 -39.22 29.68
CA MET A 568 -30.71 -38.52 28.55
C MET A 568 -32.07 -39.16 28.21
N SER A 569 -33.14 -38.36 28.21
CA SER A 569 -34.51 -38.80 27.92
C SER A 569 -34.97 -38.47 26.51
N ASN A 570 -34.46 -37.38 25.93
CA ASN A 570 -34.81 -36.94 24.58
C ASN A 570 -33.66 -36.11 24.00
N ASN A 571 -33.44 -36.19 22.70
CA ASN A 571 -32.50 -35.34 22.00
C ASN A 571 -32.97 -34.98 20.59
N SER A 572 -32.47 -33.85 20.12
CA SER A 572 -32.57 -33.32 18.77
C SER A 572 -31.27 -32.58 18.47
N GLU A 573 -31.16 -32.01 17.27
CA GLU A 573 -29.94 -31.29 16.88
C GLU A 573 -29.69 -30.03 17.73
N ASP A 574 -30.76 -29.35 18.16
CA ASP A 574 -30.72 -28.06 18.89
C ASP A 574 -31.30 -28.12 20.31
N ALA A 575 -31.71 -29.30 20.79
CA ALA A 575 -32.17 -29.46 22.16
C ALA A 575 -31.93 -30.87 22.70
N ALA A 576 -31.59 -30.96 24.00
CA ALA A 576 -31.44 -32.22 24.72
C ALA A 576 -32.08 -32.12 26.12
N GLU A 577 -32.65 -33.23 26.60
CA GLU A 577 -33.26 -33.33 27.91
C GLU A 577 -32.63 -34.47 28.72
N PHE A 578 -32.29 -34.17 29.98
CA PHE A 578 -31.68 -35.09 30.94
C PHE A 578 -32.54 -35.16 32.20
N LYS A 579 -32.67 -36.34 32.80
CA LYS A 579 -33.54 -36.57 33.96
C LYS A 579 -32.88 -37.40 35.04
N GLU A 580 -33.20 -37.08 36.28
CA GLU A 580 -33.05 -37.99 37.42
C GLU A 580 -34.15 -37.75 38.45
N GLY A 581 -34.98 -38.78 38.66
CA GLY A 581 -36.21 -38.65 39.44
C GLY A 581 -37.18 -37.65 38.79
N ALA A 582 -37.58 -36.62 39.54
CA ALA A 582 -38.42 -35.52 39.04
C ALA A 582 -37.61 -34.34 38.48
N ALA A 583 -36.30 -34.27 38.77
CA ALA A 583 -35.45 -33.19 38.29
C ALA A 583 -35.20 -33.35 36.79
N THR A 584 -35.30 -32.25 36.05
CA THR A 584 -35.07 -32.22 34.60
C THR A 584 -34.07 -31.13 34.26
N VAL A 585 -33.11 -31.43 33.39
CA VAL A 585 -32.18 -30.45 32.82
C VAL A 585 -32.39 -30.42 31.32
N THR A 586 -32.67 -29.24 30.77
CA THR A 586 -32.88 -29.03 29.34
C THR A 586 -31.75 -28.16 28.80
N ILE A 587 -31.15 -28.61 27.71
CA ILE A 587 -30.21 -27.85 26.90
C ILE A 587 -30.96 -27.41 25.65
N ALA A 588 -30.95 -26.13 25.34
CA ALA A 588 -31.49 -25.59 24.10
C ALA A 588 -30.44 -24.73 23.41
N ARG A 589 -30.39 -24.73 22.08
CA ARG A 589 -29.50 -23.89 21.28
C ARG A 589 -30.31 -22.83 20.53
N PRO A 590 -30.36 -21.58 21.03
CA PRO A 590 -31.01 -20.48 20.31
C PRO A 590 -30.31 -20.13 19.00
N HIS A 591 -28.97 -20.09 19.01
CA HIS A 591 -28.16 -19.71 17.86
C HIS A 591 -26.94 -20.63 17.73
N ARG A 592 -26.63 -21.00 16.48
CA ARG A 592 -25.39 -21.70 16.13
C ARG A 592 -24.32 -20.69 15.80
N ALA A 593 -23.08 -21.04 16.11
CA ALA A 593 -21.94 -20.40 15.48
C ALA A 593 -22.12 -20.39 13.95
N SER A 594 -22.15 -19.20 13.34
CA SER A 594 -22.28 -19.07 11.89
C SER A 594 -21.06 -19.68 11.19
N PRO A 595 -21.23 -20.45 10.11
CA PRO A 595 -20.10 -20.87 9.29
C PRO A 595 -19.43 -19.65 8.64
N PRO A 596 -18.12 -19.71 8.35
CA PRO A 596 -17.43 -18.66 7.62
C PRO A 596 -18.02 -18.48 6.22
N LEU A 597 -17.84 -17.29 5.63
CA LEU A 597 -18.20 -17.05 4.24
C LEU A 597 -17.58 -18.10 3.32
N ASN A 598 -18.35 -18.52 2.33
CA ASN A 598 -17.90 -19.44 1.30
C ASN A 598 -18.29 -18.92 -0.09
N GLY A 599 -17.75 -19.51 -1.14
CA GLY A 599 -18.01 -19.13 -2.52
C GLY A 599 -17.04 -18.05 -3.02
N THR A 600 -17.44 -17.38 -4.10
CA THR A 600 -16.54 -16.49 -4.84
C THR A 600 -17.22 -15.19 -5.21
N PHE A 601 -16.43 -14.13 -5.33
CA PHE A 601 -16.83 -12.84 -5.90
C PHE A 601 -15.98 -12.50 -7.12
N ASP A 602 -16.49 -11.61 -7.97
CA ASP A 602 -15.76 -11.07 -9.10
C ASP A 602 -15.45 -9.59 -8.85
N ALA A 603 -14.22 -9.17 -9.17
CA ALA A 603 -13.81 -7.76 -9.12
C ALA A 603 -13.70 -7.18 -10.54
N MET A 604 -14.38 -6.06 -10.79
CA MET A 604 -14.49 -5.42 -12.10
C MET A 604 -14.02 -3.97 -12.03
N ILE A 605 -13.10 -3.60 -12.91
CA ILE A 605 -12.59 -2.24 -13.04
C ILE A 605 -11.97 -2.04 -14.44
N TYR A 606 -11.97 -0.81 -14.96
CA TYR A 606 -11.48 -0.46 -16.31
C TYR A 606 -12.08 -1.29 -17.47
N GLY A 607 -13.25 -1.89 -17.25
CA GLY A 607 -13.91 -2.77 -18.23
C GLY A 607 -13.32 -4.19 -18.31
N GLY A 608 -12.34 -4.54 -17.47
CA GLY A 608 -11.90 -5.91 -17.27
C GLY A 608 -12.46 -6.52 -15.97
N ARG A 609 -12.23 -7.82 -15.79
CA ARG A 609 -12.81 -8.61 -14.71
C ARG A 609 -11.84 -9.68 -14.21
N ALA A 610 -11.70 -9.79 -12.90
CA ALA A 610 -11.08 -10.92 -12.23
C ALA A 610 -12.21 -11.78 -11.66
N GLU A 611 -12.34 -13.01 -12.15
CA GLU A 611 -13.47 -13.90 -11.86
C GLU A 611 -13.11 -14.99 -10.85
N GLY A 612 -14.09 -15.41 -10.05
CA GLY A 612 -13.95 -16.57 -9.17
C GLY A 612 -12.99 -16.35 -8.00
N LEU A 613 -12.89 -15.12 -7.49
CA LEU A 613 -12.05 -14.80 -6.36
C LEU A 613 -12.67 -15.34 -5.08
N SER A 614 -11.98 -16.26 -4.41
CA SER A 614 -12.47 -16.81 -3.16
C SER A 614 -12.65 -15.72 -2.10
N VAL A 615 -13.69 -15.83 -1.27
CA VAL A 615 -13.87 -14.92 -0.12
C VAL A 615 -12.80 -15.05 0.95
N ASP A 616 -11.99 -16.10 0.92
CA ASP A 616 -10.81 -16.28 1.78
C ASP A 616 -9.49 -15.97 1.07
N ILE A 617 -9.52 -15.42 -0.15
CA ILE A 617 -8.34 -15.20 -1.01
C ILE A 617 -7.18 -14.52 -0.27
N SER A 618 -5.97 -15.00 -0.56
CA SER A 618 -4.72 -14.46 0.01
C SER A 618 -4.38 -13.09 -0.58
N GLU A 619 -3.53 -12.32 0.11
CA GLU A 619 -3.03 -11.03 -0.41
C GLU A 619 -2.31 -11.20 -1.76
N GLU A 620 -1.50 -12.25 -1.88
CA GLU A 620 -0.69 -12.53 -3.07
C GLU A 620 -1.57 -12.92 -4.26
N ASP A 621 -2.57 -13.78 -4.04
CA ASP A 621 -3.48 -14.23 -5.09
C ASP A 621 -4.42 -13.12 -5.54
N LEU A 622 -4.95 -12.32 -4.61
CA LEU A 622 -5.80 -11.18 -4.97
C LEU A 622 -5.00 -10.12 -5.73
N LYS A 623 -3.76 -9.83 -5.28
CA LYS A 623 -2.84 -8.96 -6.02
C LYS A 623 -2.64 -9.48 -7.44
N TYR A 624 -2.30 -10.76 -7.59
CA TYR A 624 -2.06 -11.37 -8.89
C TYR A 624 -3.29 -11.27 -9.81
N ALA A 625 -4.48 -11.57 -9.29
CA ALA A 625 -5.72 -11.52 -10.05
C ALA A 625 -6.07 -10.09 -10.50
N LEU A 626 -5.93 -9.11 -9.60
CA LEU A 626 -6.19 -7.70 -9.91
C LEU A 626 -5.19 -7.12 -10.92
N GLU A 627 -3.89 -7.40 -10.78
CA GLU A 627 -2.85 -6.95 -11.73
C GLU A 627 -3.03 -7.56 -13.13
N GLY A 628 -3.77 -8.67 -13.24
CA GLY A 628 -4.20 -9.27 -14.50
C GLY A 628 -5.24 -8.45 -15.28
N ILE A 629 -5.95 -7.52 -14.62
CA ILE A 629 -6.94 -6.66 -15.27
C ILE A 629 -6.20 -5.58 -16.09
N ALA A 630 -6.46 -5.55 -17.40
CA ALA A 630 -5.90 -4.55 -18.29
C ALA A 630 -6.27 -3.13 -17.82
N GLY A 631 -5.24 -2.32 -17.53
CA GLY A 631 -5.43 -0.96 -17.00
C GLY A 631 -5.18 -0.82 -15.50
N MET A 632 -5.14 -1.91 -14.73
CA MET A 632 -4.89 -1.88 -13.29
C MET A 632 -3.49 -1.35 -12.93
N GLY A 633 -2.47 -1.77 -13.69
CA GLY A 633 -1.07 -1.56 -13.31
C GLY A 633 -0.68 -2.40 -12.09
N GLN A 634 0.47 -2.11 -11.50
CA GLN A 634 0.91 -2.74 -10.25
C GLN A 634 0.20 -2.15 -9.04
N VAL A 635 -0.17 -3.03 -8.10
CA VAL A 635 -0.84 -2.70 -6.84
C VAL A 635 -0.17 -3.41 -5.67
N THR A 636 -0.38 -2.92 -4.46
CA THR A 636 -0.23 -3.73 -3.25
C THR A 636 -1.60 -4.08 -2.69
N VAL A 637 -1.74 -5.29 -2.19
CA VAL A 637 -2.92 -5.73 -1.46
C VAL A 637 -2.49 -6.04 -0.03
N GLN A 638 -3.24 -5.54 0.94
CA GLN A 638 -3.11 -5.91 2.35
C GLN A 638 -4.44 -6.44 2.84
N LYS A 639 -4.44 -7.63 3.43
CA LYS A 639 -5.60 -8.28 4.02
C LYS A 639 -5.62 -7.94 5.50
N SER A 640 -6.79 -7.52 5.97
CA SER A 640 -7.03 -7.18 7.36
C SER A 640 -8.42 -7.67 7.79
N GLY A 641 -8.69 -7.52 9.08
CA GLY A 641 -9.92 -7.99 9.68
C GLY A 641 -9.86 -9.46 10.10
N THR A 642 -11.02 -10.05 10.35
CA THR A 642 -11.15 -11.44 10.79
C THR A 642 -11.91 -12.23 9.73
N CYS A 643 -12.03 -13.54 9.94
CA CYS A 643 -12.96 -14.37 9.17
C CYS A 643 -14.43 -13.90 9.27
N ARG A 644 -14.77 -12.99 10.22
CA ARG A 644 -16.09 -12.35 10.34
C ARG A 644 -16.24 -11.09 9.49
N HIS A 645 -15.13 -10.41 9.22
CA HIS A 645 -15.11 -9.16 8.46
C HIS A 645 -13.79 -9.09 7.70
N SER A 646 -13.77 -9.69 6.52
CA SER A 646 -12.55 -9.76 5.71
C SER A 646 -12.45 -8.51 4.85
N GLN A 647 -11.30 -7.86 4.93
CA GLN A 647 -11.01 -6.63 4.19
C GLN A 647 -9.72 -6.78 3.40
N TRP A 648 -9.70 -6.27 2.17
CA TRP A 648 -8.51 -6.16 1.34
C TRP A 648 -8.30 -4.71 0.89
N SER A 649 -7.24 -4.09 1.38
CA SER A 649 -6.81 -2.75 0.97
C SER A 649 -5.94 -2.81 -0.27
N VAL A 650 -6.47 -2.33 -1.38
CA VAL A 650 -5.82 -2.25 -2.68
C VAL A 650 -5.24 -0.85 -2.87
N LYS A 651 -3.91 -0.73 -2.94
CA LYS A 651 -3.20 0.52 -3.20
C LYS A 651 -2.54 0.48 -4.58
N TRP A 652 -2.83 1.46 -5.42
CA TRP A 652 -2.19 1.57 -6.74
C TRP A 652 -0.76 2.08 -6.61
N LEU A 653 0.19 1.44 -7.28
CA LEU A 653 1.61 1.85 -7.24
C LEU A 653 2.06 2.56 -8.52
N THR A 654 1.50 2.18 -9.67
CA THR A 654 1.95 2.63 -11.00
C THR A 654 0.93 3.45 -11.75
N LYS A 655 -0.35 3.42 -11.33
CA LYS A 655 -1.40 4.29 -11.87
C LYS A 655 -1.58 5.49 -10.94
N PRO A 656 -1.28 6.71 -11.43
CA PRO A 656 -1.39 7.92 -10.64
C PRO A 656 -2.81 8.50 -10.65
N GLY A 657 -3.10 9.33 -9.65
CA GLY A 657 -4.37 10.05 -9.55
C GLY A 657 -5.54 9.17 -9.12
N ASP A 658 -6.73 9.75 -9.23
CA ASP A 658 -8.01 9.13 -8.89
C ASP A 658 -8.30 7.90 -9.76
N GLN A 659 -8.73 6.79 -9.16
CA GLN A 659 -9.08 5.57 -9.90
C GLN A 659 -10.59 5.31 -9.82
N PRO A 660 -11.21 4.67 -10.83
CA PRO A 660 -12.59 4.23 -10.72
C PRO A 660 -12.78 3.29 -9.53
N LEU A 661 -13.92 3.39 -8.84
CA LEU A 661 -14.25 2.45 -7.77
C LEU A 661 -14.37 1.03 -8.33
N ILE A 662 -13.71 0.07 -7.68
CA ILE A 662 -13.86 -1.36 -7.99
C ILE A 662 -15.33 -1.76 -7.85
N GLN A 663 -15.89 -2.42 -8.85
CA GLN A 663 -17.22 -2.99 -8.78
C GLN A 663 -17.11 -4.47 -8.40
N VAL A 664 -17.95 -4.91 -7.47
CA VAL A 664 -17.94 -6.28 -6.96
C VAL A 664 -19.25 -6.97 -7.32
N ASP A 665 -19.16 -8.15 -7.93
CA ASP A 665 -20.28 -9.08 -8.08
C ASP A 665 -20.08 -10.22 -7.07
N TYR A 666 -20.94 -10.26 -6.06
CA TYR A 666 -20.87 -11.24 -4.98
C TYR A 666 -22.06 -12.21 -5.01
N SER A 667 -22.73 -12.34 -6.16
CA SER A 667 -23.90 -13.22 -6.30
C SER A 667 -23.61 -14.71 -6.03
N SER A 668 -22.34 -15.10 -6.10
CA SER A 668 -21.87 -16.47 -5.81
C SER A 668 -21.27 -16.63 -4.40
N VAL A 669 -21.34 -15.59 -3.56
CA VAL A 669 -20.94 -15.66 -2.16
C VAL A 669 -22.09 -16.21 -1.33
N VAL A 670 -21.77 -17.16 -0.46
CA VAL A 670 -22.70 -17.84 0.43
C VAL A 670 -22.39 -17.43 1.87
N GLY A 671 -23.38 -16.83 2.52
CA GLY A 671 -23.29 -16.35 3.90
C GLY A 671 -24.62 -15.73 4.33
N GLU A 672 -24.78 -15.53 5.64
CA GLU A 672 -25.98 -14.94 6.21
C GLU A 672 -25.95 -13.40 6.06
N ASN A 673 -26.91 -12.84 5.31
CA ASN A 673 -27.00 -11.40 5.00
C ASN A 673 -25.69 -10.78 4.47
N VAL A 674 -24.97 -11.53 3.62
CA VAL A 674 -23.66 -11.11 3.10
C VAL A 674 -23.75 -9.91 2.16
N ILE A 675 -22.80 -8.98 2.33
CA ILE A 675 -22.54 -7.86 1.44
C ILE A 675 -21.04 -7.82 1.17
N VAL A 676 -20.64 -7.89 -0.10
CA VAL A 676 -19.28 -7.56 -0.51
C VAL A 676 -19.31 -6.28 -1.32
N SER A 677 -18.51 -5.31 -0.91
CA SER A 677 -18.48 -4.00 -1.55
C SER A 677 -17.07 -3.43 -1.59
N ALA A 678 -16.82 -2.49 -2.49
CA ALA A 678 -15.60 -1.72 -2.49
C ALA A 678 -15.88 -0.28 -2.06
N THR A 679 -14.95 0.32 -1.33
CA THR A 679 -15.02 1.70 -0.86
C THR A 679 -13.69 2.41 -1.07
N GLU A 680 -13.73 3.65 -1.58
CA GLU A 680 -12.55 4.52 -1.67
C GLU A 680 -12.21 5.08 -0.28
N THR A 681 -11.05 4.68 0.26
CA THR A 681 -10.58 5.14 1.58
C THR A 681 -9.53 6.23 1.47
N ARG A 682 -8.75 6.25 0.39
CA ARG A 682 -7.90 7.40 0.05
C ARG A 682 -7.94 7.69 -1.43
N LYS A 683 -8.38 8.91 -1.75
CA LYS A 683 -8.43 9.43 -3.11
C LYS A 683 -7.04 9.76 -3.67
N GLY A 684 -6.70 9.15 -4.79
CA GLY A 684 -5.50 9.42 -5.55
C GLY A 684 -5.55 10.83 -6.12
N SER A 685 -4.45 11.57 -5.98
CA SER A 685 -4.45 13.00 -6.27
C SER A 685 -3.03 13.57 -6.35
N LEU A 686 -2.93 14.82 -6.77
CA LEU A 686 -1.76 15.66 -6.60
C LEU A 686 -2.12 16.79 -5.61
N TRP A 687 -1.53 16.72 -4.43
CA TRP A 687 -1.76 17.63 -3.32
C TRP A 687 -0.56 18.54 -3.10
N ILE A 688 -0.53 19.68 -3.79
CA ILE A 688 0.56 20.65 -3.74
C ILE A 688 0.32 21.59 -2.55
N GLN A 689 0.92 21.24 -1.41
CA GLN A 689 0.77 22.01 -0.18
C GLN A 689 1.59 23.30 -0.15
N SER A 690 2.67 23.38 -0.92
CA SER A 690 3.54 24.55 -0.99
C SER A 690 3.67 25.02 -2.44
N LEU A 691 3.32 26.27 -2.72
CA LEU A 691 3.48 26.85 -4.05
C LEU A 691 4.73 27.69 -4.11
N THR A 692 5.51 27.45 -5.15
CA THR A 692 6.64 28.30 -5.53
C THR A 692 6.17 29.50 -6.34
N GLY A 693 7.06 30.46 -6.55
CA GLY A 693 6.73 31.70 -7.25
C GLY A 693 6.33 31.50 -8.71
N ASP A 694 6.55 30.30 -9.27
CA ASP A 694 6.21 29.96 -10.64
C ASP A 694 4.68 30.01 -10.85
N PHE A 695 3.92 29.81 -9.78
CA PHE A 695 2.45 29.92 -9.73
C PHE A 695 1.94 31.36 -9.57
N PHE A 696 2.82 32.33 -9.33
CA PHE A 696 2.42 33.69 -8.97
C PHE A 696 3.00 34.73 -9.92
N ARG A 697 2.19 35.73 -10.29
CA ARG A 697 2.65 36.94 -11.01
C ARG A 697 2.26 38.19 -10.26
N VAL A 698 3.16 39.16 -10.25
CA VAL A 698 2.93 40.44 -9.59
C VAL A 698 1.89 41.26 -10.35
N TRP A 699 1.14 42.08 -9.61
CA TRP A 699 0.13 42.97 -10.17
C TRP A 699 0.76 44.31 -10.59
N GLU A 700 0.76 44.63 -11.89
CA GLU A 700 1.39 45.84 -12.41
C GLU A 700 0.47 46.70 -13.29
N ASN A 701 0.68 48.02 -13.25
CA ASN A 701 -0.09 49.02 -14.02
C ASN A 701 0.60 49.48 -15.31
N LYS A 702 1.79 48.93 -15.58
CA LYS A 702 2.55 49.09 -16.82
C LYS A 702 2.96 47.69 -17.29
N PRO A 703 3.07 47.46 -18.61
CA PRO A 703 3.77 46.30 -19.15
C PRO A 703 5.15 46.17 -18.49
N GLN A 704 5.60 44.96 -18.23
CA GLN A 704 6.90 44.73 -17.58
C GLN A 704 7.89 44.11 -18.56
N VAL A 705 9.16 44.48 -18.41
CA VAL A 705 10.26 43.70 -19.00
C VAL A 705 10.49 42.48 -18.13
N GLU A 706 10.31 41.30 -18.71
CA GLU A 706 10.46 40.02 -18.02
C GLU A 706 11.57 39.20 -18.67
N VAL A 707 12.44 38.61 -17.84
CA VAL A 707 13.41 37.60 -18.27
C VAL A 707 12.89 36.23 -17.86
N GLN A 708 12.93 35.26 -18.78
CA GLN A 708 12.59 33.87 -18.49
C GLN A 708 13.82 32.99 -18.59
N ILE A 709 14.03 32.13 -17.59
CA ILE A 709 15.09 31.12 -17.58
C ILE A 709 14.40 29.76 -17.46
N ASN A 710 14.55 28.89 -18.47
CA ASN A 710 13.87 27.58 -18.52
C ASN A 710 12.34 27.67 -18.35
N GLY A 711 11.71 28.73 -18.85
CA GLY A 711 10.26 28.96 -18.71
C GLY A 711 9.83 29.52 -17.35
N ILE A 712 10.77 29.77 -16.43
CA ILE A 712 10.49 30.39 -15.13
C ILE A 712 10.70 31.91 -15.24
N PRO A 713 9.69 32.73 -14.89
CA PRO A 713 9.81 34.19 -14.86
C PRO A 713 10.78 34.67 -13.77
N SER A 714 11.56 35.70 -14.09
CA SER A 714 12.44 36.37 -13.12
C SER A 714 11.65 37.20 -12.10
N LYS A 715 12.26 37.41 -10.92
CA LYS A 715 11.81 38.41 -9.95
C LYS A 715 12.39 39.78 -10.32
N CYS A 716 11.56 40.81 -10.37
CA CYS A 716 12.00 42.21 -10.50
C CYS A 716 12.08 42.86 -9.12
N SER A 717 13.25 43.40 -8.75
CA SER A 717 13.46 44.13 -7.48
C SER A 717 13.31 45.65 -7.59
N GLY A 718 13.18 46.19 -8.81
CA GLY A 718 13.06 47.63 -9.11
C GLY A 718 11.82 47.98 -9.94
N ASP A 719 11.87 49.07 -10.71
CA ASP A 719 10.84 49.41 -11.71
C ASP A 719 11.19 48.74 -13.05
N CYS A 720 10.51 47.63 -13.35
CA CYS A 720 10.63 46.94 -14.64
C CYS A 720 9.57 47.40 -15.64
N GLY A 721 8.85 48.50 -15.36
CA GLY A 721 7.82 49.03 -16.23
C GLY A 721 8.37 49.55 -17.57
N PHE A 722 7.74 49.13 -18.65
CA PHE A 722 8.02 49.61 -20.00
C PHE A 722 6.85 50.46 -20.52
N ILE A 723 7.18 51.57 -21.19
CA ILE A 723 6.21 52.46 -21.82
C ILE A 723 6.67 52.74 -23.24
N TRP A 724 5.83 52.41 -24.23
CA TRP A 724 6.03 52.87 -25.60
C TRP A 724 5.75 54.38 -25.69
N SER A 725 6.63 55.12 -26.37
CA SER A 725 6.52 56.57 -26.52
C SER A 725 6.48 56.94 -28.00
N GLU A 726 5.39 57.56 -28.45
CA GLU A 726 5.29 58.08 -29.81
C GLU A 726 6.36 59.16 -30.08
N GLU A 727 6.65 59.99 -29.08
CA GLU A 727 7.66 61.06 -29.15
C GLU A 727 9.08 60.55 -29.41
N LYS A 728 9.37 59.32 -28.98
CA LYS A 728 10.67 58.65 -29.18
C LYS A 728 10.68 57.71 -30.39
N THR A 729 9.59 57.61 -31.13
CA THR A 729 9.50 56.75 -32.31
C THR A 729 9.88 57.54 -33.57
N PRO A 730 10.99 57.21 -34.26
CA PRO A 730 11.41 57.93 -35.46
C PRO A 730 10.38 57.73 -36.59
N VAL A 731 10.20 58.76 -37.43
CA VAL A 731 9.26 58.72 -38.55
C VAL A 731 10.01 58.98 -39.86
N VAL A 732 9.97 58.01 -40.77
CA VAL A 732 10.45 58.18 -42.14
C VAL A 732 9.41 58.99 -42.92
N THR A 733 9.86 60.09 -43.53
CA THR A 733 9.03 61.00 -44.32
C THR A 733 9.23 60.84 -45.82
N GLY A 734 10.32 60.21 -46.25
CA GLY A 734 10.56 59.96 -47.67
C GLY A 734 11.84 59.20 -47.97
N ILE A 735 11.93 58.77 -49.22
CA ILE A 735 13.14 58.19 -49.81
C ILE A 735 13.41 58.85 -51.17
N SER A 736 14.68 59.02 -51.53
CA SER A 736 15.08 59.52 -52.85
C SER A 736 16.46 58.99 -53.26
N PRO A 737 16.65 58.48 -54.48
CA PRO A 737 15.61 58.21 -55.50
C PRO A 737 14.73 57.01 -55.11
N SER A 738 13.59 56.82 -55.79
CA SER A 738 12.69 55.66 -55.59
C SER A 738 13.06 54.43 -56.44
N GLN A 739 14.10 54.54 -57.29
CA GLN A 739 14.57 53.48 -58.16
C GLN A 739 16.08 53.59 -58.42
N GLY A 740 16.74 52.47 -58.69
CA GLY A 740 18.18 52.41 -59.00
C GLY A 740 18.77 51.02 -58.84
N SER A 741 20.09 50.90 -58.70
CA SER A 741 20.77 49.64 -58.40
C SER A 741 22.15 49.86 -57.79
N ASN A 742 22.70 48.86 -57.10
CA ASN A 742 24.07 48.91 -56.58
C ASN A 742 25.10 49.10 -57.73
N GLY A 743 24.86 48.44 -58.87
CA GLY A 743 25.70 48.53 -60.07
C GLY A 743 25.81 49.92 -60.68
N LEU A 744 24.78 50.75 -60.52
CA LEU A 744 24.78 52.15 -60.95
C LEU A 744 25.40 53.09 -59.90
N GLY A 745 25.85 52.56 -58.76
CA GLY A 745 26.37 53.36 -57.65
C GLY A 745 25.30 54.23 -56.97
N THR A 746 24.01 53.84 -57.05
CA THR A 746 22.91 54.64 -56.48
C THR A 746 23.05 54.80 -54.97
N LEU A 747 23.04 56.05 -54.50
CA LEU A 747 22.92 56.41 -53.09
C LEU A 747 21.46 56.71 -52.76
N LEU A 748 20.90 55.95 -51.84
CA LEU A 748 19.56 56.13 -51.30
C LEU A 748 19.62 57.12 -50.14
N THR A 749 18.90 58.23 -50.25
CA THR A 749 18.68 59.17 -49.16
C THR A 749 17.33 58.90 -48.53
N VAL A 750 17.33 58.54 -47.26
CA VAL A 750 16.13 58.39 -46.43
C VAL A 750 15.97 59.63 -45.57
N THR A 751 14.84 60.31 -45.67
CA THR A 751 14.52 61.51 -44.89
C THR A 751 13.48 61.19 -43.82
N GLY A 752 13.56 61.84 -42.67
CA GLY A 752 12.60 61.66 -41.60
C GLY A 752 12.72 62.68 -40.47
N THR A 753 11.93 62.46 -39.43
CA THR A 753 11.89 63.25 -38.19
C THR A 753 12.14 62.35 -37.00
N GLY A 754 12.78 62.88 -35.95
CA GLY A 754 13.09 62.11 -34.75
C GLY A 754 14.21 61.09 -34.95
N PHE A 755 15.04 61.22 -35.99
CA PHE A 755 16.22 60.37 -36.17
C PHE A 755 17.28 60.73 -35.13
N SER A 756 18.00 59.73 -34.64
CA SER A 756 19.23 59.93 -33.87
C SER A 756 20.42 60.11 -34.82
N SER A 757 21.54 60.59 -34.28
CA SER A 757 22.81 60.73 -35.03
C SER A 757 23.60 59.41 -35.16
N GLU A 758 22.96 58.27 -34.91
CA GLU A 758 23.59 56.95 -35.04
C GLU A 758 23.31 56.36 -36.43
N ASN A 759 24.08 55.34 -36.80
CA ASN A 759 23.84 54.61 -38.05
C ASN A 759 22.55 53.79 -37.94
N ALA A 760 21.53 54.16 -38.72
CA ALA A 760 20.33 53.35 -38.85
C ALA A 760 20.65 52.01 -39.55
N SER A 761 19.91 50.96 -39.19
CA SER A 761 19.82 49.74 -39.98
C SER A 761 18.76 49.93 -41.06
N ILE A 762 19.20 50.18 -42.29
CA ILE A 762 18.32 50.35 -43.46
C ILE A 762 18.38 49.09 -44.31
N MET A 763 17.23 48.47 -44.55
CA MET A 763 17.09 47.37 -45.51
C MET A 763 16.12 47.75 -46.62
N VAL A 764 16.45 47.34 -47.84
CA VAL A 764 15.56 47.41 -49.00
C VAL A 764 15.21 45.99 -49.40
N GLY A 765 14.03 45.53 -48.99
CA GLY A 765 13.70 44.10 -48.99
C GLY A 765 14.69 43.33 -48.11
N LYS A 766 15.45 42.41 -48.72
CA LYS A 766 16.50 41.63 -48.01
C LYS A 766 17.90 42.26 -48.11
N ALA A 767 18.08 43.27 -48.96
CA ALA A 767 19.38 43.88 -49.18
C ALA A 767 19.68 44.94 -48.12
N ARG A 768 20.81 44.81 -47.42
CA ARG A 768 21.28 45.83 -46.49
C ARG A 768 21.80 47.04 -47.25
N CYS A 769 21.38 48.24 -46.87
CA CYS A 769 21.92 49.51 -47.38
C CYS A 769 23.05 49.97 -46.45
N HIS A 770 24.24 50.23 -47.00
CA HIS A 770 25.41 50.62 -46.22
C HIS A 770 25.41 52.13 -45.97
N ILE A 771 25.28 52.55 -44.72
CA ILE A 771 25.25 53.97 -44.34
C ILE A 771 26.58 54.65 -44.67
N GLU A 772 26.51 55.77 -45.39
CA GLU A 772 27.68 56.59 -45.75
C GLU A 772 27.66 57.97 -45.07
N ALA A 773 26.48 58.53 -44.81
CA ALA A 773 26.35 59.80 -44.11
C ALA A 773 25.04 59.88 -43.31
N THR A 774 25.09 60.54 -42.16
CA THR A 774 23.96 60.64 -41.23
C THR A 774 23.78 62.08 -40.75
N THR A 775 22.53 62.53 -40.63
CA THR A 775 22.16 63.76 -39.93
C THR A 775 20.94 63.50 -39.04
N ALA A 776 20.50 64.51 -38.28
CA ALA A 776 19.31 64.41 -37.44
C ALA A 776 17.98 64.21 -38.22
N THR A 777 18.00 64.32 -39.55
CA THR A 777 16.81 64.14 -40.41
C THR A 777 17.08 63.31 -41.65
N THR A 778 18.33 62.87 -41.88
CA THR A 778 18.69 62.13 -43.09
C THR A 778 19.64 60.98 -42.81
N GLN A 779 19.44 59.89 -43.54
CA GLN A 779 20.35 58.75 -43.61
C GLN A 779 20.65 58.51 -45.09
N VAL A 780 21.90 58.69 -45.51
CA VAL A 780 22.36 58.43 -46.87
C VAL A 780 23.09 57.10 -46.88
N CYS A 781 22.68 56.19 -47.76
CA CYS A 781 23.22 54.84 -47.80
C CYS A 781 23.43 54.34 -49.22
N ARG A 782 24.47 53.54 -49.43
CA ARG A 782 24.72 52.82 -50.67
C ARG A 782 23.92 51.52 -50.70
N LEU A 783 23.16 51.31 -51.77
CA LEU A 783 22.32 50.12 -51.91
C LEU A 783 23.16 48.83 -51.91
N GLY A 784 22.66 47.81 -51.23
CA GLY A 784 23.17 46.45 -51.40
C GLY A 784 22.75 45.84 -52.73
N SER A 785 23.51 44.84 -53.17
CA SER A 785 23.25 44.03 -54.37
C SER A 785 22.11 43.04 -54.15
N THR A 786 21.14 43.01 -55.06
CA THR A 786 19.99 42.08 -55.08
C THR A 786 19.36 42.05 -56.48
N SER A 787 18.46 41.10 -56.70
CA SER A 787 17.66 41.00 -57.92
C SER A 787 16.76 42.21 -58.13
N ALA A 788 16.45 42.51 -59.39
CA ALA A 788 15.53 43.58 -59.75
C ALA A 788 14.14 43.31 -59.14
N GLY A 789 13.45 44.38 -58.77
CA GLY A 789 12.10 44.31 -58.22
C GLY A 789 11.81 45.43 -57.24
N THR A 790 10.52 45.66 -57.00
CA THR A 790 10.04 46.64 -56.03
C THR A 790 10.01 46.03 -54.64
N ASN A 791 10.72 46.64 -53.70
CA ASN A 791 10.89 46.14 -52.34
C ASN A 791 10.61 47.25 -51.31
N PRO A 792 10.03 46.92 -50.13
CA PRO A 792 9.83 47.89 -49.06
C PRO A 792 11.16 48.29 -48.42
N VAL A 793 11.25 49.55 -47.99
CA VAL A 793 12.37 50.08 -47.21
C VAL A 793 12.01 49.98 -45.72
N SER A 794 12.82 49.27 -44.93
CA SER A 794 12.70 49.23 -43.47
C SER A 794 13.86 49.99 -42.82
N VAL A 795 13.55 50.77 -41.80
CA VAL A 795 14.52 51.64 -41.12
C VAL A 795 14.38 51.44 -39.62
N SER A 796 15.44 51.03 -38.95
CA SER A 796 15.48 50.92 -37.48
C SER A 796 16.74 51.54 -36.91
N PHE A 797 16.64 52.03 -35.68
CA PHE A 797 17.71 52.70 -34.97
C PHE A 797 18.05 51.89 -33.71
N PRO A 798 19.32 51.60 -33.42
CA PRO A 798 19.69 50.86 -32.22
C PRO A 798 19.13 51.45 -30.91
N SER A 799 19.08 52.78 -30.78
CA SER A 799 18.58 53.43 -29.55
C SER A 799 17.08 53.71 -29.53
N LEU A 800 16.40 53.72 -30.68
CA LEU A 800 14.98 54.11 -30.80
C LEU A 800 14.05 52.97 -31.27
N GLY A 801 14.60 51.89 -31.80
CA GLY A 801 13.86 50.78 -32.38
C GLY A 801 13.40 51.05 -33.83
N ASP A 802 12.32 50.39 -34.24
CA ASP A 802 11.78 50.48 -35.59
C ASP A 802 11.11 51.84 -35.86
N SER A 803 11.30 52.35 -37.08
CA SER A 803 10.70 53.62 -37.50
C SER A 803 9.26 53.43 -38.00
N ARG A 804 8.41 54.41 -37.71
CA ARG A 804 7.14 54.59 -38.41
C ARG A 804 7.36 55.24 -39.76
N PHE A 805 6.34 55.19 -40.61
CA PHE A 805 6.34 55.79 -41.93
C PHE A 805 5.16 56.77 -42.02
N SER A 806 5.42 57.97 -42.51
CA SER A 806 4.39 59.03 -42.64
C SER A 806 3.26 58.67 -43.61
N ASP A 807 3.54 57.83 -44.61
CA ASP A 807 2.58 57.42 -45.66
C ASP A 807 2.65 55.91 -45.93
N GLY A 808 2.46 55.10 -44.88
CA GLY A 808 2.40 53.63 -45.00
C GLY A 808 3.77 52.96 -45.16
N SER A 809 4.21 52.67 -46.39
CA SER A 809 5.52 52.04 -46.63
C SER A 809 6.17 52.68 -47.85
N PHE A 810 7.44 53.06 -47.75
CA PHE A 810 8.20 53.50 -48.92
C PHE A 810 8.76 52.30 -49.68
N LEU A 811 8.53 52.29 -50.99
CA LEU A 811 8.97 51.24 -51.89
C LEU A 811 10.13 51.74 -52.76
N PHE A 812 11.18 50.93 -52.86
CA PHE A 812 12.30 51.18 -53.76
C PHE A 812 12.35 50.10 -54.84
N THR A 813 12.54 50.52 -56.09
CA THR A 813 12.60 49.60 -57.24
C THR A 813 14.03 49.39 -57.71
N TYR A 814 14.55 48.17 -57.49
CA TYR A 814 15.81 47.73 -58.10
C TYR A 814 15.61 47.53 -59.61
N GLN A 815 16.40 48.22 -60.43
CA GLN A 815 16.27 48.17 -61.89
C GLN A 815 16.91 46.90 -62.47
N LEU A 816 16.24 46.31 -63.48
CA LEU A 816 16.81 45.30 -64.36
C LEU A 816 17.56 46.03 -65.49
N ILE A 817 18.82 45.67 -65.74
CA ILE A 817 19.65 46.23 -66.82
C ILE A 817 20.46 45.11 -67.45
N VAL A 818 20.46 45.03 -68.79
CA VAL A 818 21.36 44.16 -69.55
C VAL A 818 22.44 45.03 -70.20
N SER A 819 23.69 44.84 -69.81
CA SER A 819 24.82 45.64 -70.31
C SER A 819 25.49 45.01 -71.53
N SER A 820 25.64 43.69 -71.55
CA SER A 820 26.26 42.95 -72.66
C SER A 820 25.98 41.46 -72.58
N PHE A 821 26.27 40.70 -73.65
CA PHE A 821 26.34 39.24 -73.59
C PHE A 821 27.43 38.69 -74.52
N PHE A 822 27.89 37.47 -74.26
CA PHE A 822 28.88 36.76 -75.06
C PHE A 822 28.65 35.24 -75.02
N PRO A 823 28.90 34.48 -76.09
CA PRO A 823 29.31 34.91 -77.44
C PRO A 823 28.17 35.60 -78.22
N LEU A 824 28.52 36.32 -79.30
CA LEU A 824 27.54 36.98 -80.19
C LEU A 824 26.98 36.04 -81.27
N SER A 825 27.52 34.82 -81.40
CA SER A 825 27.05 33.82 -82.35
C SER A 825 27.25 32.40 -81.84
N GLY A 826 26.48 31.44 -82.38
CA GLY A 826 26.59 30.02 -82.02
C GLY A 826 25.82 29.09 -82.96
N SER A 827 25.85 27.80 -82.64
CA SER A 827 25.28 26.72 -83.46
C SER A 827 23.76 26.86 -83.64
N VAL A 828 23.25 26.64 -84.86
CA VAL A 828 21.80 26.53 -85.15
C VAL A 828 21.09 25.43 -84.34
N ALA A 829 21.84 24.41 -83.89
CA ALA A 829 21.31 23.33 -83.05
C ALA A 829 21.09 23.74 -81.57
N GLY A 830 21.48 24.95 -81.17
CA GLY A 830 21.39 25.40 -79.79
C GLY A 830 22.49 24.84 -78.87
N GLY A 831 22.29 24.99 -77.57
CA GLY A 831 23.21 24.54 -76.53
C GLY A 831 24.42 25.44 -76.28
N THR A 832 24.52 26.59 -76.95
CA THR A 832 25.63 27.55 -76.73
C THR A 832 25.47 28.18 -75.35
N LEU A 833 26.54 28.18 -74.54
CA LEU A 833 26.53 28.82 -73.23
C LEU A 833 26.65 30.35 -73.40
N LEU A 834 25.52 31.03 -73.31
CA LEU A 834 25.42 32.47 -73.37
C LEU A 834 25.62 33.07 -71.97
N THR A 835 26.58 33.95 -71.82
CA THR A 835 26.82 34.71 -70.57
C THR A 835 26.33 36.14 -70.77
N VAL A 836 25.29 36.53 -70.04
CA VAL A 836 24.68 37.86 -70.02
C VAL A 836 25.19 38.63 -68.80
N ARG A 837 25.63 39.87 -69.00
CA ARG A 837 26.11 40.77 -67.94
C ARG A 837 25.19 41.97 -67.79
N GLY A 838 25.08 42.49 -66.58
CA GLY A 838 24.11 43.52 -66.25
C GLY A 838 23.90 43.69 -64.75
N PHE A 839 22.71 44.11 -64.36
CA PHE A 839 22.32 44.30 -62.95
C PHE A 839 20.87 43.86 -62.72
N GLY A 840 20.61 43.37 -61.52
CA GLY A 840 19.27 42.97 -61.09
C GLY A 840 18.84 41.58 -61.59
N PHE A 841 19.79 40.72 -61.95
CA PHE A 841 19.50 39.35 -62.35
C PHE A 841 19.16 38.44 -61.16
N SER A 842 18.53 37.29 -61.45
CA SER A 842 18.26 36.23 -60.48
C SER A 842 18.00 34.90 -61.18
N GLN A 843 17.95 33.81 -60.42
CA GLN A 843 17.73 32.47 -60.97
C GLN A 843 16.33 32.29 -61.57
N ASN A 844 15.38 33.14 -61.17
CA ASN A 844 14.01 33.13 -61.66
C ASN A 844 13.83 34.01 -62.92
N ALA A 845 14.91 34.57 -63.46
CA ALA A 845 14.83 35.33 -64.69
C ALA A 845 14.59 34.40 -65.89
N THR A 846 13.72 34.83 -66.81
CA THR A 846 13.53 34.16 -68.09
C THR A 846 14.37 34.89 -69.13
N VAL A 847 15.24 34.17 -69.84
CA VAL A 847 15.99 34.72 -70.97
C VAL A 847 15.43 34.13 -72.25
N THR A 848 15.24 34.97 -73.26
CA THR A 848 14.79 34.54 -74.59
C THR A 848 15.80 34.98 -75.64
N VAL A 849 16.00 34.12 -76.65
CA VAL A 849 16.74 34.43 -77.87
C VAL A 849 15.74 34.34 -79.02
N GLY A 850 15.31 35.50 -79.53
CA GLY A 850 14.14 35.61 -80.40
C GLY A 850 12.86 35.32 -79.60
N SER A 851 12.06 34.35 -80.05
CA SER A 851 10.84 33.90 -79.35
C SER A 851 11.04 32.66 -78.47
N ALA A 852 12.24 32.06 -78.48
CA ALA A 852 12.53 30.80 -77.80
C ALA A 852 13.33 31.03 -76.51
N GLU A 853 13.04 30.23 -75.48
CA GLU A 853 13.66 30.37 -74.17
C GLU A 853 15.10 29.84 -74.16
N CYS A 854 16.01 30.62 -73.55
CA CYS A 854 17.38 30.25 -73.22
C CYS A 854 17.39 29.76 -71.78
N THR A 855 17.56 28.45 -71.58
CA THR A 855 17.46 27.81 -70.25
C THR A 855 18.56 28.32 -69.34
N VAL A 856 18.19 29.01 -68.26
CA VAL A 856 19.13 29.56 -67.26
C VAL A 856 19.83 28.43 -66.51
N ILE A 857 21.15 28.49 -66.45
CA ILE A 857 22.01 27.51 -65.76
C ILE A 857 22.44 28.05 -64.41
N ASP A 858 22.85 29.32 -64.37
CA ASP A 858 23.43 29.95 -63.20
C ASP A 858 23.21 31.46 -63.28
N SER A 859 23.07 32.11 -62.12
CA SER A 859 22.89 33.56 -62.07
C SER A 859 23.33 34.15 -60.73
N THR A 860 23.94 35.32 -60.82
CA THR A 860 24.13 36.28 -59.73
C THR A 860 23.27 37.51 -60.01
N ASP A 861 23.39 38.56 -59.21
CA ASP A 861 22.73 39.84 -59.50
C ASP A 861 23.38 40.60 -60.69
N THR A 862 24.58 40.20 -61.11
CA THR A 862 25.41 40.90 -62.11
C THR A 862 25.74 40.09 -63.36
N GLU A 863 25.62 38.76 -63.29
CA GLU A 863 25.91 37.83 -64.39
C GLU A 863 24.84 36.73 -64.45
N LEU A 864 24.37 36.39 -65.63
CA LEU A 864 23.38 35.32 -65.88
C LEU A 864 23.87 34.44 -67.02
N LYS A 865 23.95 33.13 -66.81
CA LYS A 865 24.36 32.14 -67.82
C LYS A 865 23.17 31.30 -68.25
N CYS A 866 22.97 31.14 -69.55
CA CYS A 866 21.90 30.31 -70.11
C CYS A 866 22.36 29.53 -71.35
N ARG A 867 21.63 28.47 -71.73
CA ARG A 867 21.86 27.71 -72.96
C ARG A 867 20.90 28.14 -74.06
N THR A 868 21.44 28.56 -75.19
CA THR A 868 20.61 28.98 -76.32
C THR A 868 19.74 27.82 -76.83
N PRO A 869 18.49 28.06 -77.22
CA PRO A 869 17.66 27.04 -77.87
C PRO A 869 18.17 26.75 -79.29
N ALA A 870 17.62 25.72 -79.94
CA ALA A 870 17.81 25.56 -81.39
C ALA A 870 17.08 26.69 -82.14
N GLY A 871 17.67 27.18 -83.22
CA GLY A 871 17.16 28.34 -83.95
C GLY A 871 17.52 28.33 -85.44
N ALA A 872 16.77 29.09 -86.24
CA ALA A 872 17.07 29.27 -87.66
C ALA A 872 18.26 30.22 -87.86
N VAL A 873 19.01 30.04 -88.95
CA VAL A 873 20.15 30.89 -89.33
C VAL A 873 19.73 32.36 -89.37
N GLY A 874 20.51 33.23 -88.72
CA GLY A 874 20.25 34.67 -88.67
C GLY A 874 20.33 35.26 -87.26
N SER A 875 20.19 36.58 -87.19
CA SER A 875 20.31 37.32 -85.94
C SER A 875 18.99 37.40 -85.17
N GLN A 876 19.07 37.21 -83.85
CA GLN A 876 17.94 37.18 -82.93
C GLN A 876 18.20 38.10 -81.73
N THR A 877 17.14 38.74 -81.20
CA THR A 877 17.25 39.59 -80.01
C THR A 877 17.40 38.75 -78.75
N VAL A 878 18.20 39.24 -77.78
CA VAL A 878 18.31 38.62 -76.45
C VAL A 878 17.54 39.47 -75.45
N THR A 879 16.51 38.91 -74.83
CA THR A 879 15.66 39.62 -73.86
C THR A 879 15.64 38.88 -72.54
N VAL A 880 15.88 39.61 -71.45
CA VAL A 880 15.79 39.12 -70.06
C VAL A 880 14.51 39.66 -69.44
N LEU A 881 13.71 38.79 -68.85
CA LEU A 881 12.50 39.11 -68.11
C LEU A 881 12.66 38.67 -66.66
N LEU A 882 12.27 39.52 -65.72
CA LEU A 882 12.22 39.17 -64.30
C LEU A 882 10.99 39.84 -63.67
N GLY A 883 9.99 39.03 -63.32
CA GLY A 883 8.67 39.53 -62.90
C GLY A 883 7.98 40.31 -64.02
N ASN A 884 7.61 41.55 -63.75
CA ASN A 884 7.00 42.48 -64.72
C ASN A 884 8.03 43.36 -65.46
N MET A 885 9.33 43.19 -65.19
CA MET A 885 10.38 43.95 -65.86
C MET A 885 10.95 43.16 -67.04
N SER A 886 11.23 43.86 -68.12
CA SER A 886 11.85 43.30 -69.31
C SER A 886 12.96 44.23 -69.80
N GLN A 887 14.09 43.65 -70.18
CA GLN A 887 15.19 44.35 -70.82
C GLN A 887 15.70 43.57 -72.02
N THR A 888 15.79 44.26 -73.16
CA THR A 888 16.39 43.70 -74.37
C THR A 888 17.81 44.19 -74.51
N ALA A 889 18.75 43.27 -74.73
CA ALA A 889 20.13 43.60 -74.98
C ALA A 889 20.27 44.44 -76.26
N ILE A 890 21.26 45.33 -76.29
CA ILE A 890 21.53 46.20 -77.45
C ILE A 890 22.06 45.37 -78.64
N SER A 891 22.87 44.35 -78.36
CA SER A 891 23.39 43.42 -79.37
C SER A 891 22.39 42.31 -79.71
N SER A 892 22.59 41.66 -80.87
CA SER A 892 21.79 40.50 -81.28
C SER A 892 22.67 39.26 -81.38
N PHE A 893 22.11 38.08 -81.09
CA PHE A 893 22.78 36.78 -81.14
C PHE A 893 22.53 36.12 -82.50
N THR A 894 23.58 35.73 -83.22
CA THR A 894 23.47 35.14 -84.56
C THR A 894 23.62 33.62 -84.54
N TYR A 895 22.61 32.89 -85.00
CA TYR A 895 22.73 31.46 -85.29
C TYR A 895 23.48 31.27 -86.62
N ASP A 896 24.63 30.59 -86.58
CA ASP A 896 25.51 30.37 -87.73
C ASP A 896 25.71 28.88 -88.00
N ASN A 897 25.39 28.45 -89.22
CA ASN A 897 25.53 27.07 -89.65
C ASN A 897 26.99 26.60 -89.68
N ASN A 898 27.95 27.52 -89.87
CA ASN A 898 29.38 27.20 -89.81
C ASN A 898 29.87 26.89 -88.39
N LEU A 899 29.10 27.31 -87.37
CA LEU A 899 29.37 27.01 -85.97
C LEU A 899 28.60 25.78 -85.47
N THR A 900 27.94 25.05 -86.37
CA THR A 900 27.22 23.80 -86.07
C THR A 900 28.07 22.60 -86.50
N PRO A 901 28.62 21.82 -85.55
CA PRO A 901 29.41 20.64 -85.87
C PRO A 901 28.60 19.61 -86.67
N GLN A 902 29.20 19.05 -87.72
CA GLN A 902 28.68 17.91 -88.46
C GLN A 902 29.48 16.66 -88.11
N ILE A 903 28.81 15.60 -87.66
CA ILE A 903 29.42 14.31 -87.40
C ILE A 903 29.44 13.53 -88.71
N THR A 904 30.62 13.39 -89.33
CA THR A 904 30.80 12.69 -90.62
C THR A 904 31.14 11.21 -90.46
N GLY A 905 31.44 10.75 -89.24
CA GLY A 905 31.68 9.35 -88.91
C GLY A 905 31.97 9.13 -87.42
N LEU A 906 31.73 7.92 -86.93
CA LEU A 906 32.08 7.46 -85.58
C LEU A 906 32.99 6.23 -85.73
N ASN A 907 34.17 6.25 -85.13
CA ASN A 907 35.10 5.11 -85.11
C ASN A 907 35.20 4.60 -83.66
N PRO A 908 35.09 3.27 -83.41
CA PRO A 908 35.20 2.68 -82.07
C PRO A 908 36.53 2.99 -81.38
#